data_AF-A0A259CND4-F1
#
_entry.id   AF-A0A259CND4-F1
#
_cell.length_a   1.000
_cell.length_b   1.000
_cell.length_c   1.000
_cell.angle_alpha   90.00
_cell.angle_beta   90.00
_cell.angle_gamma   90.00
#
_symmetry.space_group_name_H-M   'P 1'
#
loop_
_entity.id
_entity.type
_entity.pdbx_description
1 polymer ?
#
loop_
_entity_poly.entity_id
_entity_poly.type
_entity_poly.pdbx_seq_one_letter_code
_entity_poly.pdbx_strand_id
1 'polypeptide(L)'
;MSLFQKSVLTSIKQDESLVASRWNNFQNYIAKIDAIRGFKEEVYQDGFFKDVFESCLGYTLKTTNPSDYNLEREKKNETDGKKADGVIYVNGEIIGIVELKDQKTKNLDAVESQAFNYHNSHSNSKYVIISNFDELRFYIDKKTAYEKFNLFTLTYDDFKTLHLLISYESIKENIPLKLKEKSANFEQTISKELYRDFSQFRSHLFENIIKNNDLDRSLLLRLTQKLCDRIIFILFAEDRNLLKANTVKEIRSRHQQDGFGDRSMYDYYKLYFDAINTGNEKLGIPKYNGGLFATDEMLDSLKIDDTYLDMEAQKLSDFDFESDISVNILGHIFEQSLTDLEEMNASINDTEFDKKKSKRKKDGVFYTPEYITRYIVENTLGKLCRDKKEALKIEPETVVVNPRKLTKAEQTYKEILLKYREWLTHLKILDPACGSGAFLNQALEFLIREHTLIRDLLLPFEDLMIGYEVEKSILEHNLYGVDINEDAVEIAKLSLWLRTAHKGRELTSLNDKIVCANSLLAMPFEENSFDVVIGNPPYVRVQGLKSNYEDEAKLYEQKFKSATGKYDIYALFLEMSFKMLKPTGKLSYILPHKFLIADFGYGLRTFLAENKAVESLLHFGSEMVFEDASAYTCIVTLSHDNQKLNFKSIHPKKIFDEFVYDSVGYEKLHSDTWNLSNNGVSQVMDKLNTQPLRLKEVFSKISVGVQSLGDDIYLLNGKFENNHFVGFSKELNGEVILEQELMKPFLKGEDVKRYAPLGTELYIIYPHFIDENGKTKPFEEEDFKKDFPLGYAYLERFKPLLIERKINYKTNPKYWYSLHRSREIDMFEQEKIITPEISLGANMTYDNQSFYHGTKCYTFIKAPKYKENYRFYLCILNSSLMWFFLKNTGYELRGGYFAFKTNFLEPFPLPKLERLEQQEPFIEKADLILELNKQLQNAKQNFLNELRLEKTPKKLQKFEELEFEEFVKEYTKAKKLKFADKLEERNFKNDWLALFENDKKAVLELKAQIAKTDKEIDSMVYALYRLTENEIGIIENV
;
A
#
# COMPACT_ATOMS: atom_id res chain seq x y z
N MET A 1 2.64 -21.87 -1.74
CA MET A 1 3.81 -21.62 -0.88
C MET A 1 3.52 -22.13 0.51
N SER A 2 4.52 -22.73 1.15
CA SER A 2 4.46 -23.16 2.55
C SER A 2 4.28 -21.95 3.47
N LEU A 3 3.47 -22.11 4.52
CA LEU A 3 3.25 -21.13 5.58
C LEU A 3 4.44 -21.00 6.54
N PHE A 4 5.36 -21.97 6.53
CA PHE A 4 6.40 -22.09 7.55
C PHE A 4 7.79 -22.28 6.94
N GLN A 5 8.78 -21.66 7.57
CA GLN A 5 10.19 -21.95 7.28
C GLN A 5 10.58 -23.29 7.91
N LYS A 6 11.27 -24.15 7.15
CA LYS A 6 11.59 -25.52 7.57
C LYS A 6 12.45 -25.55 8.84
N SER A 7 13.43 -24.64 8.94
CA SER A 7 14.27 -24.45 10.14
C SER A 7 13.49 -24.02 11.37
N VAL A 8 12.41 -23.25 11.19
CA VAL A 8 11.53 -22.86 12.30
C VAL A 8 10.70 -24.04 12.79
N LEU A 9 10.19 -24.87 11.88
CA LEU A 9 9.47 -26.11 12.24
C LEU A 9 10.37 -27.08 13.02
N THR A 10 11.59 -27.32 12.56
CA THR A 10 12.54 -28.24 13.21
C THR A 10 13.06 -27.71 14.55
N SER A 11 12.95 -26.41 14.82
CA SER A 11 13.35 -25.81 16.10
C SER A 11 12.46 -26.21 17.29
N ILE A 12 11.24 -26.71 17.04
CA ILE A 12 10.31 -27.12 18.09
C ILE A 12 10.41 -28.63 18.31
N LYS A 13 10.72 -29.00 19.56
CA LYS A 13 10.71 -30.41 19.98
C LYS A 13 9.29 -30.85 20.33
N GLN A 14 8.90 -32.02 19.83
CA GLN A 14 7.67 -32.71 20.21
C GLN A 14 7.99 -33.88 21.14
N ASP A 15 6.98 -34.37 21.85
CA ASP A 15 7.08 -35.64 22.57
C ASP A 15 7.11 -36.79 21.55
N GLU A 16 8.31 -37.29 21.27
CA GLU A 16 8.53 -38.38 20.31
C GLU A 16 7.73 -39.64 20.66
N SER A 17 7.49 -39.92 21.94
CA SER A 17 6.73 -41.10 22.36
C SER A 17 5.26 -40.98 21.98
N LEU A 18 4.68 -39.79 22.19
CA LEU A 18 3.31 -39.47 21.81
C LEU A 18 3.14 -39.46 20.29
N VAL A 19 4.08 -38.84 19.57
CA VAL A 19 4.04 -38.77 18.10
C VAL A 19 4.18 -40.17 17.49
N ALA A 20 5.09 -41.00 17.97
CA ALA A 20 5.24 -42.38 17.51
C ALA A 20 3.97 -43.21 17.78
N SER A 21 3.33 -43.03 18.94
CA SER A 21 2.06 -43.69 19.26
C SER A 21 0.94 -43.26 18.30
N ARG A 22 0.81 -41.96 18.03
CA ARG A 22 -0.18 -41.42 17.09
C ARG A 22 0.09 -41.82 15.65
N TRP A 23 1.36 -41.94 15.25
CA TRP A 23 1.75 -42.47 13.95
C TRP A 23 1.35 -43.93 13.79
N ASN A 24 1.52 -44.74 14.84
CA ASN A 24 1.06 -46.13 14.83
C ASN A 24 -0.46 -46.22 14.67
N ASN A 25 -1.22 -45.33 15.30
CA ASN A 25 -2.66 -45.23 15.05
C ASN A 25 -2.97 -44.80 13.61
N PHE A 26 -2.19 -43.89 13.05
CA PHE A 26 -2.33 -43.44 11.66
C PHE A 26 -2.08 -44.57 10.65
N GLN A 27 -1.28 -45.59 10.98
CA GLN A 27 -1.15 -46.78 10.12
C GLN A 27 -2.47 -47.53 9.92
N ASN A 28 -3.41 -47.45 10.89
CA ASN A 28 -4.74 -48.03 10.72
C ASN A 28 -5.58 -47.27 9.68
N TYR A 29 -5.34 -45.96 9.55
CA TYR A 29 -5.92 -45.15 8.49
C TYR A 29 -5.33 -45.52 7.12
N ILE A 30 -4.00 -45.67 7.05
CA ILE A 30 -3.29 -46.11 5.82
C ILE A 30 -3.79 -47.49 5.36
N ALA A 31 -4.02 -48.42 6.28
CA ALA A 31 -4.54 -49.75 5.95
C ALA A 31 -5.95 -49.73 5.30
N LYS A 32 -6.70 -48.62 5.43
CA LYS A 32 -8.04 -48.45 4.88
C LYS A 32 -8.07 -47.72 3.54
N ILE A 33 -6.93 -47.26 3.00
CA ILE A 33 -6.86 -46.41 1.80
C ILE A 33 -7.66 -46.98 0.61
N ASP A 34 -7.53 -48.27 0.31
CA ASP A 34 -8.24 -48.88 -0.81
C ASP A 34 -9.76 -48.89 -0.65
N ALA A 35 -10.25 -48.99 0.60
CA ALA A 35 -11.68 -48.88 0.90
C ALA A 35 -12.15 -47.41 0.83
N ILE A 36 -11.35 -46.47 1.35
CA ILE A 36 -11.67 -45.03 1.39
C ILE A 36 -11.85 -44.46 -0.02
N ARG A 37 -11.05 -44.93 -0.99
CA ARG A 37 -11.18 -44.54 -2.41
C ARG A 37 -12.56 -44.81 -3.01
N GLY A 38 -13.35 -45.72 -2.43
CA GLY A 38 -14.70 -46.07 -2.89
C GLY A 38 -15.84 -45.39 -2.12
N PHE A 39 -15.58 -44.69 -1.03
CA PHE A 39 -16.62 -44.10 -0.17
C PHE A 39 -17.10 -42.74 -0.68
N LYS A 40 -18.40 -42.47 -0.53
CA LYS A 40 -18.98 -41.11 -0.65
C LYS A 40 -18.73 -40.32 0.64
N GLU A 41 -18.67 -39.00 0.55
CA GLU A 41 -18.44 -38.07 1.66
C GLU A 41 -19.28 -38.39 2.90
N GLU A 42 -20.61 -38.43 2.74
CA GLU A 42 -21.59 -38.71 3.80
C GLU A 42 -21.39 -40.07 4.49
N VAL A 43 -20.71 -41.02 3.83
CA VAL A 43 -20.51 -42.38 4.34
C VAL A 43 -19.26 -42.48 5.21
N TYR A 44 -18.21 -41.70 4.92
CA TYR A 44 -16.93 -41.82 5.62
C TYR A 44 -16.49 -40.56 6.39
N GLN A 45 -17.24 -39.47 6.33
CA GLN A 45 -17.01 -38.29 7.17
C GLN A 45 -16.82 -38.65 8.66
N ASP A 46 -17.72 -39.48 9.19
CA ASP A 46 -17.65 -39.99 10.56
C ASP A 46 -16.42 -40.84 10.82
N GLY A 47 -16.07 -41.69 9.85
CA GLY A 47 -14.88 -42.51 9.89
C GLY A 47 -13.60 -41.68 9.89
N PHE A 48 -13.54 -40.62 9.08
CA PHE A 48 -12.37 -39.75 8.96
C PHE A 48 -12.11 -38.96 10.24
N PHE A 49 -13.15 -38.34 10.82
CA PHE A 49 -13.02 -37.66 12.11
C PHE A 49 -12.55 -38.60 13.22
N LYS A 50 -13.01 -39.85 13.21
CA LYS A 50 -12.58 -40.85 14.20
C LYS A 50 -11.16 -41.37 13.96
N ASP A 51 -10.87 -41.75 12.73
CA ASP A 51 -9.61 -42.39 12.34
C ASP A 51 -8.44 -41.41 12.36
N VAL A 52 -8.66 -40.15 11.98
CA VAL A 52 -7.60 -39.14 11.89
C VAL A 52 -7.64 -38.17 13.08
N PHE A 53 -8.73 -37.45 13.29
CA PHE A 53 -8.77 -36.40 14.32
C PHE A 53 -8.74 -36.98 15.75
N GLU A 54 -9.62 -37.92 16.06
CA GLU A 54 -9.71 -38.50 17.40
C GLU A 54 -8.53 -39.45 17.68
N SER A 55 -8.28 -40.41 16.79
CA SER A 55 -7.28 -41.46 17.04
C SER A 55 -5.83 -40.99 16.87
N CYS A 56 -5.58 -40.00 16.01
CA CYS A 56 -4.21 -39.60 15.63
C CYS A 56 -3.85 -38.17 16.03
N LEU A 57 -4.82 -37.27 16.26
CA LEU A 57 -4.53 -35.84 16.50
C LEU A 57 -5.02 -35.33 17.86
N GLY A 58 -5.58 -36.20 18.71
CA GLY A 58 -5.91 -35.85 20.10
C GLY A 58 -7.22 -35.07 20.26
N TYR A 59 -8.08 -35.05 19.25
CA TYR A 59 -9.42 -34.48 19.38
C TYR A 59 -10.35 -35.46 20.10
N THR A 60 -11.43 -34.92 20.67
CA THR A 60 -12.49 -35.69 21.29
C THR A 60 -13.80 -35.30 20.63
N LEU A 61 -14.44 -36.25 19.94
CA LEU A 61 -15.68 -36.01 19.23
C LEU A 61 -16.87 -35.97 20.20
N LYS A 62 -17.79 -35.04 19.98
CA LYS A 62 -19.05 -34.94 20.74
C LYS A 62 -19.86 -36.23 20.75
N THR A 63 -19.78 -37.03 19.69
CA THR A 63 -20.49 -38.32 19.59
C THR A 63 -19.84 -39.44 20.38
N THR A 64 -18.53 -39.35 20.64
CA THR A 64 -17.80 -40.33 21.44
C THR A 64 -17.82 -39.95 22.92
N ASN A 65 -17.75 -38.65 23.25
CA ASN A 65 -17.81 -38.14 24.62
C ASN A 65 -18.62 -36.82 24.70
N PRO A 66 -19.94 -36.89 24.91
CA PRO A 66 -20.80 -35.70 24.97
C PRO A 66 -20.51 -34.75 26.14
N SER A 67 -19.87 -35.24 27.21
CA SER A 67 -19.58 -34.46 28.42
C SER A 67 -18.29 -33.64 28.35
N ASP A 68 -17.35 -34.02 27.47
CA ASP A 68 -16.05 -33.38 27.34
C ASP A 68 -15.54 -33.59 25.91
N TYR A 69 -15.87 -32.63 25.03
CA TYR A 69 -15.55 -32.67 23.61
C TYR A 69 -14.90 -31.37 23.15
N ASN A 70 -14.08 -31.48 22.11
CA ASN A 70 -13.43 -30.34 21.47
C ASN A 70 -13.61 -30.33 19.94
N LEU A 71 -14.35 -31.30 19.40
CA LEU A 71 -14.73 -31.37 17.99
C LEU A 71 -16.21 -31.75 17.86
N GLU A 72 -16.97 -30.92 17.15
CA GLU A 72 -18.40 -31.12 16.90
C GLU A 72 -18.69 -31.17 15.40
N ARG A 73 -19.63 -32.03 15.01
CA ARG A 73 -20.04 -32.24 13.60
C ARG A 73 -21.29 -31.44 13.25
N GLU A 74 -21.43 -31.10 11.97
CA GLU A 74 -22.65 -30.53 11.38
C GLU A 74 -23.25 -29.31 12.12
N LYS A 75 -22.39 -28.43 12.64
CA LYS A 75 -22.87 -27.24 13.35
C LYS A 75 -23.41 -26.20 12.37
N LYS A 76 -24.64 -25.72 12.62
CA LYS A 76 -25.26 -24.64 11.84
C LYS A 76 -24.67 -23.28 12.21
N ASN A 77 -24.43 -22.44 11.20
CA ASN A 77 -24.03 -21.04 11.36
C ASN A 77 -25.14 -20.21 12.01
N GLU A 78 -24.78 -19.18 12.78
CA GLU A 78 -25.73 -18.31 13.48
C GLU A 78 -26.43 -17.31 12.54
N THR A 79 -25.86 -17.04 11.35
CA THR A 79 -26.29 -15.95 10.46
C THR A 79 -27.00 -16.39 9.18
N ASP A 80 -26.66 -17.54 8.58
CA ASP A 80 -27.20 -17.98 7.28
C ASP A 80 -27.71 -19.43 7.23
N GLY A 81 -27.67 -20.16 8.35
CA GLY A 81 -28.26 -21.50 8.50
C GLY A 81 -27.54 -22.63 7.74
N LYS A 82 -26.42 -22.35 7.05
CA LYS A 82 -25.59 -23.38 6.44
C LYS A 82 -24.84 -24.18 7.54
N LYS A 83 -24.46 -25.44 7.28
CA LYS A 83 -23.66 -26.30 8.19
C LYS A 83 -22.18 -26.45 7.79
N ALA A 84 -21.26 -26.33 8.76
CA ALA A 84 -19.87 -26.79 8.60
C ALA A 84 -19.77 -28.28 8.98
N ASP A 85 -18.91 -29.03 8.30
CA ASP A 85 -18.73 -30.46 8.54
C ASP A 85 -18.17 -30.77 9.93
N GLY A 86 -17.19 -29.97 10.36
CA GLY A 86 -16.59 -30.04 11.70
C GLY A 86 -16.22 -28.67 12.25
N VAL A 87 -16.32 -28.53 13.58
CA VAL A 87 -15.99 -27.31 14.31
C VAL A 87 -15.14 -27.64 15.53
N ILE A 88 -13.99 -26.98 15.66
CA ILE A 88 -13.02 -27.17 16.73
C ILE A 88 -13.24 -26.13 17.84
N TYR A 89 -13.29 -26.60 19.08
CA TYR A 89 -13.46 -25.76 20.27
C TYR A 89 -12.23 -25.68 21.15
N VAL A 90 -11.97 -24.48 21.66
CA VAL A 90 -11.06 -24.24 22.78
C VAL A 90 -11.75 -23.28 23.74
N ASN A 91 -11.84 -23.66 25.03
CA ASN A 91 -12.48 -22.85 26.08
C ASN A 91 -13.92 -22.39 25.75
N GLY A 92 -14.68 -23.23 25.02
CA GLY A 92 -16.07 -22.94 24.64
C GLY A 92 -16.24 -22.08 23.38
N GLU A 93 -15.14 -21.60 22.77
CA GLU A 93 -15.16 -20.79 21.56
C GLU A 93 -14.75 -21.59 20.33
N ILE A 94 -15.28 -21.22 19.17
CA ILE A 94 -14.92 -21.82 17.88
C ILE A 94 -13.61 -21.21 17.40
N ILE A 95 -12.56 -22.04 17.36
CA ILE A 95 -11.21 -21.61 16.93
C ILE A 95 -10.84 -22.19 15.55
N GLY A 96 -11.49 -23.27 15.12
CA GLY A 96 -11.19 -23.90 13.84
C GLY A 96 -12.39 -24.48 13.13
N ILE A 97 -12.36 -24.47 11.80
CA ILE A 97 -13.37 -25.05 10.91
C ILE A 97 -12.75 -26.21 10.13
N VAL A 98 -13.47 -27.32 10.03
CA VAL A 98 -13.12 -28.46 9.18
C VAL A 98 -14.20 -28.62 8.11
N GLU A 99 -13.82 -28.61 6.85
CA GLU A 99 -14.69 -28.83 5.69
C GLU A 99 -14.16 -30.05 4.92
N LEU A 100 -15.03 -31.00 4.63
CA LEU A 100 -14.69 -32.26 3.99
C LEU A 100 -15.35 -32.36 2.62
N LYS A 101 -14.74 -33.15 1.73
CA LYS A 101 -15.32 -33.56 0.46
C LYS A 101 -15.05 -35.03 0.18
N ASP A 102 -15.80 -35.61 -0.75
CA ASP A 102 -15.46 -36.93 -1.25
C ASP A 102 -14.11 -36.96 -2.00
N GLN A 103 -13.55 -38.16 -2.15
CA GLN A 103 -12.26 -38.36 -2.83
C GLN A 103 -12.30 -38.02 -4.32
N LYS A 104 -13.49 -37.93 -4.93
CA LYS A 104 -13.67 -37.53 -6.32
C LYS A 104 -13.41 -36.04 -6.51
N THR A 105 -13.60 -35.25 -5.45
CA THR A 105 -13.29 -33.83 -5.44
C THR A 105 -11.77 -33.61 -5.38
N LYS A 106 -11.12 -33.56 -6.54
CA LYS A 106 -9.67 -33.29 -6.67
C LYS A 106 -9.32 -31.80 -6.60
N ASN A 107 -10.27 -30.93 -6.96
CA ASN A 107 -10.09 -29.49 -6.86
C ASN A 107 -10.74 -28.95 -5.58
N LEU A 108 -9.93 -28.80 -4.52
CA LEU A 108 -10.37 -28.22 -3.25
C LEU A 108 -10.51 -26.69 -3.28
N ASP A 109 -10.07 -25.99 -4.34
CA ASP A 109 -10.16 -24.51 -4.42
C ASP A 109 -11.62 -24.03 -4.38
N ALA A 110 -12.55 -24.79 -4.98
CA ALA A 110 -13.98 -24.47 -4.97
C ALA A 110 -14.60 -24.60 -3.56
N VAL A 111 -13.95 -25.35 -2.66
CA VAL A 111 -14.40 -25.63 -1.29
C VAL A 111 -13.91 -24.54 -0.32
N GLU A 112 -12.83 -23.85 -0.67
CA GLU A 112 -12.25 -22.77 0.15
C GLU A 112 -13.27 -21.69 0.48
N SER A 113 -14.04 -21.23 -0.51
CA SER A 113 -15.07 -20.21 -0.28
C SER A 113 -16.09 -20.65 0.78
N GLN A 114 -16.51 -21.91 0.77
CA GLN A 114 -17.45 -22.43 1.77
C GLN A 114 -16.83 -22.39 3.16
N ALA A 115 -15.64 -22.96 3.33
CA ALA A 115 -14.95 -23.03 4.62
C ALA A 115 -14.61 -21.64 5.19
N PHE A 116 -14.14 -20.71 4.34
CA PHE A 116 -13.79 -19.35 4.77
C PHE A 116 -15.02 -18.49 5.09
N ASN A 117 -16.18 -18.76 4.47
CA ASN A 117 -17.42 -18.07 4.84
C ASN A 117 -17.86 -18.41 6.28
N TYR A 118 -17.69 -19.66 6.74
CA TYR A 118 -17.90 -20.00 8.17
C TYR A 118 -16.84 -19.41 9.08
N HIS A 119 -15.58 -19.45 8.65
CA HIS A 119 -14.50 -18.85 9.41
C HIS A 119 -14.77 -17.37 9.69
N ASN A 120 -15.16 -16.61 8.65
CA ASN A 120 -15.44 -15.18 8.73
C ASN A 120 -16.69 -14.84 9.57
N SER A 121 -17.62 -15.78 9.75
CA SER A 121 -18.79 -15.56 10.62
C SER A 121 -18.48 -15.71 12.11
N HIS A 122 -17.28 -16.18 12.48
CA HIS A 122 -16.87 -16.40 13.87
C HIS A 122 -15.60 -15.61 14.20
N SER A 123 -15.72 -14.56 15.03
CA SER A 123 -14.63 -13.61 15.31
C SER A 123 -13.34 -14.23 15.88
N ASN A 124 -13.45 -15.39 16.53
CA ASN A 124 -12.34 -16.06 17.22
C ASN A 124 -11.79 -17.27 16.43
N SER A 125 -12.40 -17.58 15.27
CA SER A 125 -11.89 -18.61 14.37
C SER A 125 -10.57 -18.17 13.78
N LYS A 126 -9.57 -19.06 13.77
CA LYS A 126 -8.21 -18.81 13.27
C LYS A 126 -7.75 -19.86 12.27
N TYR A 127 -8.29 -21.07 12.35
CA TYR A 127 -7.82 -22.21 11.59
C TYR A 127 -8.90 -22.73 10.65
N VAL A 128 -8.50 -23.08 9.44
CA VAL A 128 -9.38 -23.75 8.48
C VAL A 128 -8.67 -25.00 7.97
N ILE A 129 -9.35 -26.14 8.01
CA ILE A 129 -8.88 -27.43 7.50
C ILE A 129 -9.84 -27.86 6.40
N ILE A 130 -9.31 -28.15 5.21
CA ILE A 130 -10.08 -28.66 4.08
C ILE A 130 -9.48 -30.00 3.68
N SER A 131 -10.31 -31.04 3.50
CA SER A 131 -9.80 -32.33 3.06
C SER A 131 -10.78 -33.12 2.19
N ASN A 132 -10.26 -33.84 1.20
CA ASN A 132 -10.98 -34.86 0.43
C ASN A 132 -10.56 -36.28 0.84
N PHE A 133 -10.13 -36.45 2.08
CA PHE A 133 -9.54 -37.65 2.68
C PHE A 133 -8.12 -38.02 2.19
N ASP A 134 -7.73 -37.74 0.94
CA ASP A 134 -6.34 -38.00 0.50
C ASP A 134 -5.43 -36.77 0.65
N GLU A 135 -5.96 -35.58 0.35
CA GLU A 135 -5.31 -34.29 0.51
C GLU A 135 -5.92 -33.58 1.72
N LEU A 136 -5.07 -32.99 2.56
CA LEU A 136 -5.46 -32.10 3.63
C LEU A 136 -4.75 -30.76 3.45
N ARG A 137 -5.53 -29.67 3.42
CA ARG A 137 -5.05 -28.29 3.38
C ARG A 137 -5.33 -27.59 4.70
N PHE A 138 -4.33 -26.91 5.24
CA PHE A 138 -4.40 -26.22 6.51
C PHE A 138 -4.08 -24.73 6.35
N TYR A 139 -5.01 -23.88 6.74
CA TYR A 139 -4.93 -22.42 6.62
C TYR A 139 -4.93 -21.76 8.00
N ILE A 140 -4.31 -20.58 8.08
CA ILE A 140 -4.28 -19.73 9.28
C ILE A 140 -4.71 -18.31 8.90
N ASP A 141 -5.82 -17.85 9.48
CA ASP A 141 -6.51 -16.54 9.35
C ASP A 141 -7.03 -16.19 7.95
N LYS A 142 -6.28 -16.51 6.89
CA LYS A 142 -6.56 -16.04 5.53
C LYS A 142 -6.34 -17.13 4.52
N LYS A 143 -7.08 -17.06 3.41
CA LYS A 143 -6.92 -17.94 2.24
C LYS A 143 -5.65 -17.70 1.42
N THR A 144 -4.76 -16.82 1.89
CA THR A 144 -3.61 -16.38 1.10
C THR A 144 -2.55 -17.46 0.94
N ALA A 145 -2.42 -18.38 1.89
CA ALA A 145 -1.46 -19.48 1.85
C ALA A 145 -1.95 -20.61 2.75
N TYR A 146 -1.51 -21.83 2.47
CA TYR A 146 -1.85 -23.04 3.22
C TYR A 146 -0.70 -24.04 3.24
N GLU A 147 -0.70 -24.90 4.25
CA GLU A 147 0.08 -26.14 4.24
C GLU A 147 -0.72 -27.28 3.64
N LYS A 148 -0.03 -28.14 2.87
CA LYS A 148 -0.64 -29.26 2.17
C LYS A 148 -0.02 -30.58 2.62
N PHE A 149 -0.87 -31.56 2.90
CA PHE A 149 -0.47 -32.92 3.26
C PHE A 149 -1.17 -33.93 2.35
N ASN A 150 -0.44 -34.90 1.83
CA ASN A 150 -1.02 -36.08 1.19
C ASN A 150 -1.08 -37.21 2.22
N LEU A 151 -2.26 -37.44 2.81
CA LEU A 151 -2.49 -38.40 3.87
C LEU A 151 -2.25 -39.86 3.42
N PHE A 152 -2.34 -40.17 2.13
CA PHE A 152 -2.17 -41.53 1.61
C PHE A 152 -0.71 -41.92 1.44
N THR A 153 0.17 -40.95 1.20
CA THR A 153 1.60 -41.17 0.99
C THR A 153 2.45 -40.45 2.04
N LEU A 154 1.84 -40.08 3.16
CA LEU A 154 2.49 -39.35 4.24
C LEU A 154 3.68 -40.15 4.78
N THR A 155 4.86 -39.55 4.87
CA THR A 155 6.00 -40.17 5.57
C THR A 155 5.91 -39.91 7.08
N TYR A 156 6.76 -40.56 7.88
CA TYR A 156 6.81 -40.29 9.33
C TYR A 156 7.20 -38.83 9.62
N ASP A 157 8.13 -38.26 8.85
CA ASP A 157 8.55 -36.86 9.02
C ASP A 157 7.46 -35.87 8.61
N ASP A 158 6.72 -36.17 7.53
CA ASP A 158 5.53 -35.38 7.15
C ASP A 158 4.45 -35.47 8.23
N PHE A 159 4.29 -36.64 8.86
CA PHE A 159 3.37 -36.82 9.98
C PHE A 159 3.76 -36.01 11.21
N LYS A 160 5.06 -35.92 11.54
CA LYS A 160 5.52 -35.04 12.63
C LYS A 160 5.08 -33.61 12.38
N THR A 161 5.23 -33.14 11.15
CA THR A 161 4.83 -31.79 10.74
C THR A 161 3.30 -31.61 10.84
N LEU A 162 2.53 -32.55 10.30
CA LEU A 162 1.07 -32.55 10.41
C LEU A 162 0.62 -32.54 11.88
N HIS A 163 1.22 -33.39 12.72
CA HIS A 163 0.95 -33.46 14.15
C HIS A 163 1.30 -32.15 14.86
N LEU A 164 2.45 -31.54 14.54
CA LEU A 164 2.88 -30.26 15.11
C LEU A 164 1.89 -29.14 14.81
N LEU A 165 1.28 -29.17 13.63
CA LEU A 165 0.42 -28.08 13.17
C LEU A 165 -1.06 -28.30 13.53
N ILE A 166 -1.55 -29.53 13.54
CA ILE A 166 -2.99 -29.82 13.55
C ILE A 166 -3.44 -30.54 14.82
N SER A 167 -2.53 -31.13 15.61
CA SER A 167 -2.93 -31.76 16.87
C SER A 167 -3.68 -30.80 17.79
N TYR A 168 -4.62 -31.34 18.58
CA TYR A 168 -5.44 -30.53 19.47
C TYR A 168 -4.59 -29.74 20.46
N GLU A 169 -3.50 -30.34 20.97
CA GLU A 169 -2.56 -29.67 21.87
C GLU A 169 -1.93 -28.44 21.21
N SER A 170 -1.52 -28.57 19.94
CA SER A 170 -0.95 -27.47 19.18
C SER A 170 -1.96 -26.36 18.90
N ILE A 171 -3.18 -26.72 18.48
CA ILE A 171 -4.25 -25.75 18.20
C ILE A 171 -4.65 -25.00 19.47
N LYS A 172 -4.80 -25.72 20.59
CA LYS A 172 -5.12 -25.15 21.91
C LYS A 172 -4.10 -24.11 22.35
N GLU A 173 -2.81 -24.39 22.18
CA GLU A 173 -1.72 -23.49 22.59
C GLU A 173 -1.35 -22.44 21.52
N ASN A 174 -2.10 -22.37 20.41
CA ASN A 174 -1.83 -21.53 19.25
C ASN A 174 -0.41 -21.70 18.68
N ILE A 175 0.15 -22.91 18.76
CA ILE A 175 1.49 -23.22 18.22
C ILE A 175 1.58 -22.88 16.73
N PRO A 176 0.61 -23.22 15.86
CA PRO A 176 0.72 -22.92 14.42
C PRO A 176 0.75 -21.43 14.14
N LEU A 177 -0.07 -20.62 14.82
CA LEU A 177 -0.04 -19.17 14.66
C LEU A 177 1.31 -18.59 15.13
N LYS A 178 1.82 -19.02 16.30
CA LYS A 178 3.13 -18.60 16.80
C LYS A 178 4.28 -19.01 15.86
N LEU A 179 4.19 -20.19 15.25
CA LEU A 179 5.16 -20.66 14.26
C LEU A 179 5.12 -19.81 13.00
N LYS A 180 3.93 -19.46 12.50
CA LYS A 180 3.76 -18.57 11.34
C LYS A 180 4.37 -17.20 11.59
N GLU A 181 4.12 -16.62 12.77
CA GLU A 181 4.72 -15.35 13.20
C GLU A 181 6.25 -15.46 13.34
N LYS A 182 6.76 -16.56 13.93
CA LYS A 182 8.19 -16.82 14.08
C LYS A 182 8.87 -17.02 12.72
N SER A 183 8.24 -17.71 11.78
CA SER A 183 8.72 -17.87 10.40
C SER A 183 8.80 -16.53 9.67
N ALA A 184 7.77 -15.67 9.80
CA ALA A 184 7.81 -14.33 9.22
C ALA A 184 8.94 -13.46 9.81
N ASN A 185 9.15 -13.51 11.12
CA ASN A 185 10.24 -12.78 11.79
C ASN A 185 11.63 -13.33 11.42
N PHE A 186 11.76 -14.65 11.29
CA PHE A 186 12.99 -15.30 10.85
C PHE A 186 13.34 -14.87 9.41
N GLU A 187 12.37 -14.94 8.50
CA GLU A 187 12.52 -14.51 7.10
C GLU A 187 12.95 -13.04 7.00
N GLN A 188 12.35 -12.16 7.80
CA GLN A 188 12.76 -10.76 7.86
C GLN A 188 14.19 -10.55 8.39
N THR A 189 14.60 -11.36 9.37
CA THR A 189 15.93 -11.26 9.98
C THR A 189 17.00 -11.74 9.02
N ILE A 190 16.82 -12.94 8.45
CA ILE A 190 17.79 -13.52 7.52
C ILE A 190 17.89 -12.72 6.22
N SER A 191 16.78 -12.17 5.72
CA SER A 191 16.79 -11.27 4.56
C SER A 191 17.67 -10.04 4.81
N LYS A 192 17.58 -9.42 6.00
CA LYS A 192 18.43 -8.27 6.37
C LYS A 192 19.90 -8.64 6.51
N GLU A 193 20.19 -9.78 7.13
CA GLU A 193 21.57 -10.25 7.32
C GLU A 193 22.23 -10.60 6.00
N LEU A 194 21.56 -11.40 5.16
CA LEU A 194 22.04 -11.77 3.84
C LEU A 194 22.21 -10.55 2.94
N TYR A 195 21.24 -9.63 2.91
CA TYR A 195 21.37 -8.39 2.16
C TYR A 195 22.58 -7.56 2.64
N ARG A 196 22.75 -7.41 3.96
CA ARG A 196 23.89 -6.64 4.51
C ARG A 196 25.21 -7.24 4.06
N ASP A 197 25.36 -8.55 4.19
CA ASP A 197 26.60 -9.23 3.86
C ASP A 197 26.85 -9.24 2.34
N PHE A 198 25.79 -9.36 1.53
CA PHE A 198 25.87 -9.24 0.07
C PHE A 198 26.26 -7.83 -0.38
N SER A 199 25.65 -6.80 0.19
CA SER A 199 25.94 -5.41 -0.15
C SER A 199 27.36 -5.01 0.25
N GLN A 200 27.85 -5.51 1.39
CA GLN A 200 29.26 -5.38 1.80
C GLN A 200 30.20 -6.05 0.81
N PHE A 201 29.94 -7.31 0.47
CA PHE A 201 30.74 -8.06 -0.51
C PHE A 201 30.86 -7.32 -1.84
N ARG A 202 29.73 -6.86 -2.40
CA ARG A 202 29.73 -6.10 -3.67
C ARG A 202 30.52 -4.80 -3.55
N SER A 203 30.36 -4.04 -2.47
CA SER A 203 31.03 -2.75 -2.28
C SER A 203 32.55 -2.92 -2.21
N HIS A 204 33.03 -3.89 -1.41
CA HIS A 204 34.45 -4.19 -1.29
C HIS A 204 35.04 -4.73 -2.59
N LEU A 205 34.31 -5.62 -3.28
CA LEU A 205 34.71 -6.15 -4.58
C LEU A 205 34.81 -5.03 -5.63
N PHE A 206 33.86 -4.10 -5.64
CA PHE A 206 33.88 -2.95 -6.55
C PHE A 206 35.09 -2.03 -6.31
N GLU A 207 35.38 -1.69 -5.05
CA GLU A 207 36.55 -0.89 -4.68
C GLU A 207 37.86 -1.58 -5.12
N ASN A 208 37.96 -2.90 -4.95
CA ASN A 208 39.11 -3.66 -5.39
C ASN A 208 39.27 -3.62 -6.91
N ILE A 209 38.18 -3.86 -7.65
CA ILE A 209 38.17 -3.87 -9.10
C ILE A 209 38.56 -2.48 -9.64
N ILE A 210 38.06 -1.38 -9.07
CA ILE A 210 38.49 -0.01 -9.43
C ILE A 210 39.99 0.19 -9.22
N LYS A 211 40.53 -0.29 -8.10
CA LYS A 211 41.95 -0.11 -7.76
C LYS A 211 42.87 -0.85 -8.73
N ASN A 212 42.45 -2.03 -9.19
CA ASN A 212 43.29 -2.96 -9.93
C ASN A 212 43.13 -2.87 -11.47
N ASN A 213 42.10 -2.17 -11.95
CA ASN A 213 41.75 -2.09 -13.37
C ASN A 213 41.55 -0.64 -13.82
N ASP A 214 42.19 -0.27 -14.93
CA ASP A 214 42.10 1.06 -15.52
C ASP A 214 41.00 1.11 -16.59
N LEU A 215 39.75 1.06 -16.14
CA LEU A 215 38.55 1.11 -16.98
C LEU A 215 37.54 2.11 -16.42
N ASP A 216 36.55 2.48 -17.23
CA ASP A 216 35.44 3.34 -16.80
C ASP A 216 34.73 2.76 -15.56
N ARG A 217 34.52 3.60 -14.53
CA ARG A 217 33.96 3.16 -13.25
C ARG A 217 32.54 2.62 -13.37
N SER A 218 31.72 3.18 -14.27
CA SER A 218 30.35 2.71 -14.49
C SER A 218 30.36 1.34 -15.15
N LEU A 219 31.26 1.13 -16.13
CA LEU A 219 31.50 -0.19 -16.70
C LEU A 219 31.96 -1.19 -15.64
N LEU A 220 32.92 -0.82 -14.79
CA LEU A 220 33.42 -1.69 -13.71
C LEU A 220 32.33 -2.06 -12.70
N LEU A 221 31.41 -1.13 -12.39
CA LEU A 221 30.28 -1.41 -11.49
C LEU A 221 29.36 -2.48 -12.09
N ARG A 222 29.03 -2.35 -13.39
CA ARG A 222 28.24 -3.35 -14.12
C ARG A 222 28.90 -4.72 -14.14
N LEU A 223 30.21 -4.78 -14.43
CA LEU A 223 30.97 -6.04 -14.41
C LEU A 223 31.01 -6.64 -13.00
N THR A 224 31.14 -5.81 -11.96
CA THR A 224 31.11 -6.24 -10.56
C THR A 224 29.76 -6.87 -10.21
N GLN A 225 28.65 -6.25 -10.61
CA GLN A 225 27.31 -6.79 -10.37
C GLN A 225 27.13 -8.14 -11.07
N LYS A 226 27.53 -8.25 -12.34
CA LYS A 226 27.48 -9.53 -13.09
C LYS A 226 28.31 -10.63 -12.42
N LEU A 227 29.47 -10.29 -11.85
CA LEU A 227 30.27 -11.24 -11.06
C LEU A 227 29.54 -11.67 -9.78
N CYS A 228 28.93 -10.73 -9.06
CA CYS A 228 28.14 -11.02 -7.88
C CYS A 228 26.96 -11.94 -8.20
N ASP A 229 26.27 -11.72 -9.33
CA ASP A 229 25.15 -12.54 -9.78
C ASP A 229 25.57 -13.98 -10.11
N ARG A 230 26.73 -14.16 -10.77
CA ARG A 230 27.32 -15.49 -11.01
C ARG A 230 27.63 -16.22 -9.70
N ILE A 231 28.17 -15.50 -8.70
CA ILE A 231 28.48 -16.08 -7.39
C ILE A 231 27.20 -16.44 -6.64
N ILE A 232 26.20 -15.56 -6.59
CA ILE A 232 24.89 -15.87 -6.00
C ILE A 232 24.29 -17.12 -6.63
N PHE A 233 24.35 -17.26 -7.95
CA PHE A 233 23.86 -18.46 -8.62
C PHE A 233 24.61 -19.71 -8.15
N ILE A 234 25.93 -19.66 -8.00
CA ILE A 234 26.72 -20.80 -7.48
C ILE A 234 26.29 -21.17 -6.06
N LEU A 235 26.12 -20.18 -5.18
CA LEU A 235 25.67 -20.38 -3.79
C LEU A 235 24.29 -21.05 -3.74
N PHE A 236 23.35 -20.55 -4.54
CA PHE A 236 22.06 -21.18 -4.69
C PHE A 236 22.18 -22.62 -5.25
N ALA A 237 23.05 -22.81 -6.24
CA ALA A 237 23.18 -24.08 -6.94
C ALA A 237 23.88 -25.18 -6.12
N GLU A 238 24.81 -24.83 -5.23
CA GLU A 238 25.48 -25.79 -4.35
C GLU A 238 24.55 -26.38 -3.29
N ASP A 239 23.62 -25.58 -2.76
CA ASP A 239 22.65 -26.04 -1.76
C ASP A 239 21.46 -26.78 -2.39
N ARG A 240 21.11 -26.46 -3.63
CA ARG A 240 20.00 -27.11 -4.37
C ARG A 240 20.42 -28.36 -5.15
N ASN A 241 21.60 -28.90 -4.87
CA ASN A 241 22.15 -30.09 -5.53
C ASN A 241 22.27 -29.96 -7.07
N LEU A 242 22.33 -28.72 -7.58
CA LEU A 242 22.58 -28.41 -8.99
C LEU A 242 24.08 -28.48 -9.29
N LEU A 243 24.88 -28.01 -8.34
CA LEU A 243 26.32 -28.19 -8.25
C LEU A 243 26.67 -29.09 -7.06
N LYS A 244 27.94 -29.40 -6.90
CA LYS A 244 28.43 -30.15 -5.74
C LYS A 244 28.30 -29.28 -4.48
N ALA A 245 27.86 -29.86 -3.37
CA ALA A 245 27.74 -29.14 -2.11
C ALA A 245 29.09 -28.51 -1.70
N ASN A 246 29.05 -27.28 -1.20
CA ASN A 246 30.23 -26.49 -0.84
C ASN A 246 31.20 -26.26 -2.02
N THR A 247 30.67 -25.98 -3.22
CA THR A 247 31.47 -25.64 -4.41
C THR A 247 32.39 -24.44 -4.15
N VAL A 248 31.91 -23.38 -3.49
CA VAL A 248 32.75 -22.22 -3.14
C VAL A 248 33.93 -22.63 -2.26
N LYS A 249 33.68 -23.45 -1.24
CA LYS A 249 34.74 -24.00 -0.38
C LYS A 249 35.72 -24.90 -1.13
N GLU A 250 35.23 -25.64 -2.13
CA GLU A 250 36.08 -26.46 -3.00
C GLU A 250 37.01 -25.60 -3.86
N ILE A 251 36.50 -24.53 -4.48
CA ILE A 251 37.30 -23.57 -5.25
C ILE A 251 38.44 -23.04 -4.38
N ARG A 252 38.13 -22.63 -3.14
CA ARG A 252 39.13 -22.14 -2.16
C ARG A 252 40.17 -23.19 -1.82
N SER A 253 39.72 -24.40 -1.51
CA SER A 253 40.61 -25.51 -1.15
C SER A 253 41.56 -25.86 -2.30
N ARG A 254 41.07 -25.83 -3.55
CA ARG A 254 41.89 -26.09 -4.74
C ARG A 254 42.92 -25.00 -5.01
N HIS A 255 42.56 -23.73 -4.79
CA HIS A 255 43.50 -22.61 -4.88
C HIS A 255 44.59 -22.71 -3.80
N GLN A 256 44.22 -23.00 -2.54
CA GLN A 256 45.19 -23.18 -1.44
C GLN A 256 46.14 -24.36 -1.65
N GLN A 257 45.71 -25.38 -2.40
CA GLN A 257 46.50 -26.55 -2.76
C GLN A 257 47.32 -26.37 -4.05
N ASP A 258 47.20 -25.23 -4.74
CA ASP A 258 47.99 -24.93 -5.93
C ASP A 258 49.45 -24.69 -5.57
N GLY A 259 50.23 -25.78 -5.54
CA GLY A 259 51.63 -25.76 -5.12
C GLY A 259 52.57 -24.97 -6.02
N PHE A 260 52.12 -24.49 -7.19
CA PHE A 260 52.89 -23.64 -8.09
C PHE A 260 52.60 -22.13 -7.88
N GLY A 261 51.38 -21.77 -7.44
CA GLY A 261 51.01 -20.39 -7.09
C GLY A 261 50.81 -19.43 -8.28
N ASP A 262 50.73 -19.93 -9.52
CA ASP A 262 50.66 -19.10 -10.73
C ASP A 262 49.23 -18.64 -11.10
N ARG A 263 48.19 -19.23 -10.48
CA ARG A 263 46.78 -18.92 -10.77
C ARG A 263 46.16 -18.17 -9.60
N SER A 264 45.44 -17.09 -9.92
CA SER A 264 44.64 -16.37 -8.93
C SER A 264 43.39 -17.17 -8.54
N MET A 265 42.79 -16.81 -7.42
CA MET A 265 41.49 -17.32 -6.99
C MET A 265 40.41 -17.05 -8.06
N TYR A 266 40.48 -15.91 -8.74
CA TYR A 266 39.55 -15.58 -9.82
C TYR A 266 39.71 -16.51 -11.04
N ASP A 267 40.93 -16.96 -11.34
CA ASP A 267 41.15 -17.97 -12.38
C ASP A 267 40.47 -19.29 -12.06
N TYR A 268 40.44 -19.70 -10.78
CA TYR A 268 39.66 -20.86 -10.36
C TYR A 268 38.15 -20.61 -10.51
N TYR A 269 37.61 -19.45 -10.13
CA TYR A 269 36.22 -19.12 -10.41
C TYR A 269 35.88 -19.18 -11.91
N LYS A 270 36.75 -18.65 -12.79
CA LYS A 270 36.58 -18.72 -14.25
C LYS A 270 36.50 -20.16 -14.76
N LEU A 271 37.29 -21.08 -14.22
CA LEU A 271 37.19 -22.51 -14.58
C LEU A 271 35.81 -23.09 -14.23
N TYR A 272 35.23 -22.68 -13.11
CA TYR A 272 33.89 -23.12 -12.72
C TYR A 272 32.81 -22.40 -13.54
N PHE A 273 32.97 -21.12 -13.86
CA PHE A 273 32.07 -20.42 -14.78
C PHE A 273 32.04 -21.08 -16.15
N ASP A 274 33.21 -21.42 -16.71
CA ASP A 274 33.32 -22.16 -17.96
C ASP A 274 32.69 -23.56 -17.84
N ALA A 275 32.96 -24.28 -16.74
CA ALA A 275 32.34 -25.57 -16.49
C ALA A 275 30.80 -25.50 -16.39
N ILE A 276 30.24 -24.45 -15.80
CA ILE A 276 28.79 -24.21 -15.73
C ILE A 276 28.26 -23.81 -17.12
N ASN A 277 29.04 -23.05 -17.89
CA ASN A 277 28.69 -22.58 -19.22
C ASN A 277 28.67 -23.72 -20.26
N THR A 278 29.70 -24.57 -20.31
CA THR A 278 29.86 -25.60 -21.34
C THR A 278 29.55 -27.01 -20.85
N GLY A 279 29.42 -27.21 -19.53
CA GLY A 279 29.42 -28.52 -18.89
C GLY A 279 30.85 -29.03 -18.67
N ASN A 280 31.05 -29.84 -17.61
CA ASN A 280 32.33 -30.48 -17.31
C ASN A 280 32.15 -31.81 -16.56
N GLU A 281 32.43 -32.92 -17.23
CA GLU A 281 32.30 -34.27 -16.66
C GLU A 281 33.23 -34.52 -15.46
N LYS A 282 34.46 -33.98 -15.47
CA LYS A 282 35.44 -34.19 -14.39
C LYS A 282 35.02 -33.54 -13.08
N LEU A 283 34.34 -32.40 -13.17
CA LEU A 283 33.78 -31.70 -12.02
C LEU A 283 32.37 -32.18 -11.68
N GLY A 284 31.77 -33.05 -12.51
CA GLY A 284 30.37 -33.48 -12.35
C GLY A 284 29.37 -32.34 -12.53
N ILE A 285 29.73 -31.33 -13.34
CA ILE A 285 28.91 -30.12 -13.57
C ILE A 285 28.18 -30.27 -14.91
N PRO A 286 26.84 -30.36 -14.91
CA PRO A 286 26.06 -30.28 -16.14
C PRO A 286 26.17 -28.91 -16.81
N LYS A 287 25.84 -28.85 -18.10
CA LYS A 287 25.75 -27.58 -18.82
C LYS A 287 24.50 -26.81 -18.38
N TYR A 288 24.70 -25.58 -17.89
CA TYR A 288 23.63 -24.70 -17.39
C TYR A 288 23.52 -23.37 -18.16
N ASN A 289 24.35 -23.09 -19.17
CA ASN A 289 24.36 -21.79 -19.87
C ASN A 289 22.98 -21.26 -20.29
N GLY A 290 22.62 -20.07 -19.77
CA GLY A 290 21.45 -19.28 -20.19
C GLY A 290 21.80 -17.84 -20.56
N GLY A 291 23.09 -17.53 -20.79
CA GLY A 291 23.61 -16.18 -20.99
C GLY A 291 24.38 -15.61 -19.78
N LEU A 292 24.00 -15.94 -18.54
CA LEU A 292 24.67 -15.47 -17.31
C LEU A 292 26.17 -15.86 -17.28
N PHE A 293 26.45 -17.11 -17.62
CA PHE A 293 27.80 -17.69 -17.64
C PHE A 293 28.45 -17.67 -19.02
N ALA A 294 27.83 -17.02 -20.01
CA ALA A 294 28.45 -16.86 -21.32
C ALA A 294 29.78 -16.11 -21.19
N THR A 295 30.76 -16.47 -22.04
CA THR A 295 32.08 -15.83 -22.06
C THR A 295 31.93 -14.32 -22.21
N ASP A 296 32.63 -13.58 -21.37
CA ASP A 296 32.61 -12.11 -21.35
C ASP A 296 34.05 -11.64 -21.18
N GLU A 297 34.69 -11.29 -22.30
CA GLU A 297 36.12 -10.95 -22.33
C GLU A 297 36.46 -9.76 -21.42
N MET A 298 35.53 -8.81 -21.25
CA MET A 298 35.74 -7.67 -20.35
C MET A 298 35.66 -8.08 -18.89
N LEU A 299 34.71 -8.94 -18.53
CA LEU A 299 34.61 -9.48 -17.18
C LEU A 299 35.81 -10.39 -16.86
N ASP A 300 36.14 -11.31 -17.76
CA ASP A 300 37.14 -12.36 -17.52
C ASP A 300 38.59 -11.82 -17.49
N SER A 301 38.81 -10.59 -17.98
CA SER A 301 40.09 -9.88 -17.96
C SER A 301 40.33 -9.03 -16.70
N LEU A 302 39.34 -8.93 -15.80
CA LEU A 302 39.48 -8.16 -14.56
C LEU A 302 40.56 -8.76 -13.64
N LYS A 303 41.37 -7.87 -13.06
CA LYS A 303 42.33 -8.17 -12.00
C LYS A 303 41.66 -7.99 -10.65
N ILE A 304 41.64 -9.04 -9.83
CA ILE A 304 40.95 -9.07 -8.53
C ILE A 304 41.89 -9.68 -7.50
N ASP A 305 42.01 -9.06 -6.34
CA ASP A 305 42.83 -9.60 -5.24
C ASP A 305 42.11 -10.81 -4.60
N ASP A 306 42.85 -11.89 -4.35
CA ASP A 306 42.29 -13.17 -3.87
C ASP A 306 41.52 -13.04 -2.54
N THR A 307 41.90 -12.11 -1.67
CA THR A 307 41.31 -11.97 -0.32
C THR A 307 39.80 -11.69 -0.36
N TYR A 308 39.33 -10.95 -1.36
CA TYR A 308 37.91 -10.57 -1.50
C TYR A 308 37.06 -11.76 -1.98
N LEU A 309 37.62 -12.62 -2.83
CA LEU A 309 36.97 -13.85 -3.28
C LEU A 309 37.11 -15.00 -2.28
N ASP A 310 38.12 -14.97 -1.40
CA ASP A 310 38.39 -16.02 -0.41
C ASP A 310 37.52 -15.89 0.86
N MET A 311 37.50 -14.74 1.53
CA MET A 311 36.83 -14.60 2.84
C MET A 311 35.35 -14.19 2.73
N GLU A 312 35.02 -13.28 1.83
CA GLU A 312 33.68 -12.67 1.80
C GLU A 312 32.67 -13.53 1.04
N ALA A 313 33.09 -14.18 -0.06
CA ALA A 313 32.25 -15.16 -0.74
C ALA A 313 31.97 -16.39 0.14
N GLN A 314 32.90 -16.79 1.02
CA GLN A 314 32.64 -17.85 2.00
C GLN A 314 31.54 -17.44 2.99
N LYS A 315 31.56 -16.21 3.49
CA LYS A 315 30.55 -15.73 4.44
C LYS A 315 29.13 -15.82 3.85
N LEU A 316 29.00 -15.62 2.54
CA LEU A 316 27.72 -15.79 1.83
C LEU A 316 27.32 -17.27 1.65
N SER A 317 28.30 -18.19 1.55
CA SER A 317 28.09 -19.65 1.50
C SER A 317 27.68 -20.26 2.84
N ASP A 318 27.83 -19.51 3.94
CA ASP A 318 27.37 -19.98 5.26
C ASP A 318 25.84 -19.87 5.43
N PHE A 319 25.14 -19.21 4.51
CA PHE A 319 23.68 -19.18 4.49
C PHE A 319 23.10 -20.38 3.74
N ASP A 320 21.98 -20.92 4.23
CA ASP A 320 21.30 -22.08 3.62
C ASP A 320 20.26 -21.65 2.57
N PHE A 321 20.60 -21.81 1.28
CA PHE A 321 19.74 -21.48 0.14
C PHE A 321 18.67 -22.56 -0.17
N GLU A 322 18.70 -23.71 0.52
CA GLU A 322 17.68 -24.74 0.42
C GLU A 322 16.53 -24.49 1.40
N SER A 323 16.85 -24.28 2.69
CA SER A 323 15.85 -24.25 3.77
C SER A 323 15.48 -22.87 4.28
N ASP A 324 16.42 -21.92 4.25
CA ASP A 324 16.28 -20.65 4.97
C ASP A 324 16.09 -19.45 4.03
N ILE A 325 16.61 -19.53 2.81
CA ILE A 325 16.46 -18.48 1.80
C ILE A 325 15.41 -18.89 0.77
N SER A 326 14.21 -18.32 0.93
CA SER A 326 13.14 -18.42 -0.05
C SER A 326 13.47 -17.59 -1.30
N VAL A 327 12.85 -17.92 -2.43
CA VAL A 327 12.96 -17.07 -3.65
C VAL A 327 12.39 -15.66 -3.39
N ASN A 328 11.47 -15.52 -2.43
CA ASN A 328 10.95 -14.22 -2.04
C ASN A 328 12.01 -13.38 -1.30
N ILE A 329 12.81 -13.98 -0.43
CA ILE A 329 13.98 -13.32 0.20
C ILE A 329 14.94 -12.81 -0.87
N LEU A 330 15.24 -13.62 -1.88
CA LEU A 330 16.11 -13.22 -3.00
C LEU A 330 15.51 -12.04 -3.78
N GLY A 331 14.20 -12.07 -4.04
CA GLY A 331 13.48 -10.94 -4.62
C GLY A 331 13.68 -9.64 -3.82
N HIS A 332 13.54 -9.69 -2.49
CA HIS A 332 13.78 -8.53 -1.64
C HIS A 332 15.24 -8.03 -1.68
N ILE A 333 16.21 -8.94 -1.71
CA ILE A 333 17.64 -8.59 -1.79
C ILE A 333 17.95 -7.92 -3.12
N PHE A 334 17.48 -8.47 -4.24
CA PHE A 334 17.73 -7.89 -5.54
C PHE A 334 17.06 -6.52 -5.70
N GLU A 335 15.89 -6.34 -5.12
CA GLU A 335 15.22 -5.03 -5.11
C GLU A 335 16.00 -3.99 -4.31
N GLN A 336 16.52 -4.36 -3.13
CA GLN A 336 17.33 -3.44 -2.34
C GLN A 336 18.69 -3.17 -3.00
N SER A 337 19.25 -4.18 -3.68
CA SER A 337 20.46 -4.09 -4.49
C SER A 337 20.37 -3.01 -5.56
N LEU A 338 19.22 -2.86 -6.23
CA LEU A 338 19.00 -1.81 -7.24
C LEU A 338 19.16 -0.40 -6.67
N THR A 339 18.70 -0.16 -5.44
CA THR A 339 18.82 1.16 -4.80
C THR A 339 20.28 1.51 -4.51
N ASP A 340 21.07 0.52 -4.12
CA ASP A 340 22.50 0.71 -3.87
C ASP A 340 23.28 0.96 -5.16
N LEU A 341 22.92 0.27 -6.25
CA LEU A 341 23.53 0.50 -7.57
C LEU A 341 23.27 1.93 -8.05
N GLU A 342 22.09 2.49 -7.79
CA GLU A 342 21.81 3.91 -8.06
C GLU A 342 22.67 4.85 -7.22
N GLU A 343 22.85 4.55 -5.92
CA GLU A 343 23.72 5.32 -5.02
C GLU A 343 25.17 5.33 -5.52
N MET A 344 25.69 4.15 -5.88
CA MET A 344 27.05 3.99 -6.39
C MET A 344 27.22 4.72 -7.72
N ASN A 345 26.27 4.58 -8.66
CA ASN A 345 26.29 5.31 -9.92
C ASN A 345 26.23 6.83 -9.74
N ALA A 346 25.43 7.32 -8.79
CA ALA A 346 25.35 8.75 -8.49
C ALA A 346 26.68 9.28 -7.93
N SER A 347 27.33 8.51 -7.06
CA SER A 347 28.66 8.82 -6.52
C SER A 347 29.76 8.77 -7.58
N ILE A 348 29.69 7.86 -8.56
CA ILE A 348 30.65 7.79 -9.67
C ILE A 348 30.56 9.04 -10.56
N ASN A 349 29.35 9.57 -10.74
CA ASN A 349 29.08 10.72 -11.60
C ASN A 349 29.13 12.08 -10.85
N ASP A 350 29.62 12.12 -9.60
CA ASP A 350 29.66 13.32 -8.73
C ASP A 350 28.30 14.05 -8.64
N THR A 351 27.21 13.29 -8.56
CA THR A 351 25.85 13.82 -8.42
C THR A 351 25.34 13.67 -6.99
N GLU A 352 24.64 14.69 -6.45
CA GLU A 352 24.04 14.60 -5.11
C GLU A 352 23.02 13.45 -5.04
N PHE A 353 23.29 12.48 -4.16
CA PHE A 353 22.38 11.37 -3.88
C PHE A 353 21.69 11.55 -2.53
N ASP A 354 20.38 11.77 -2.55
CA ASP A 354 19.54 11.78 -1.36
C ASP A 354 18.78 10.46 -1.28
N LYS A 355 19.07 9.62 -0.27
CA LYS A 355 18.39 8.32 -0.06
C LYS A 355 16.87 8.43 0.03
N LYS A 356 16.33 9.57 0.50
CA LYS A 356 14.89 9.82 0.55
C LYS A 356 14.32 10.29 -0.80
N LYS A 357 15.18 10.66 -1.74
CA LYS A 357 14.88 11.04 -3.13
C LYS A 357 15.69 10.18 -4.12
N SER A 358 15.93 8.90 -3.81
CA SER A 358 16.61 7.99 -4.74
C SER A 358 15.94 8.07 -6.12
N LYS A 359 16.70 7.82 -7.19
CA LYS A 359 16.19 7.97 -8.55
C LYS A 359 14.90 7.16 -8.73
N ARG A 360 14.81 5.95 -8.18
CA ARG A 360 13.54 5.17 -8.09
C ARG A 360 12.40 5.83 -7.30
N LYS A 361 12.62 6.39 -6.10
CA LYS A 361 11.54 7.08 -5.34
C LYS A 361 11.13 8.40 -5.99
N LYS A 362 12.07 9.08 -6.66
CA LYS A 362 11.85 10.29 -7.47
C LYS A 362 11.12 9.97 -8.79
N ASP A 363 11.43 8.82 -9.37
CA ASP A 363 10.83 8.26 -10.59
C ASP A 363 9.61 7.38 -10.26
N GLY A 364 9.10 7.44 -9.03
CA GLY A 364 7.85 6.79 -8.63
C GLY A 364 7.83 5.27 -8.86
N VAL A 365 8.97 4.60 -8.82
CA VAL A 365 9.15 3.16 -9.00
C VAL A 365 9.11 2.49 -7.62
N PHE A 366 8.09 1.67 -7.37
CA PHE A 366 7.85 1.00 -6.09
C PHE A 366 7.73 -0.51 -6.27
N TYR A 367 8.31 -1.27 -5.34
CA TYR A 367 8.12 -2.72 -5.31
C TYR A 367 6.66 -3.07 -4.98
N THR A 368 6.11 -4.02 -5.72
CA THR A 368 4.71 -4.43 -5.56
C THR A 368 4.60 -5.57 -4.56
N PRO A 369 3.84 -5.41 -3.45
CA PRO A 369 3.64 -6.50 -2.49
C PRO A 369 3.10 -7.77 -3.15
N GLU A 370 3.55 -8.93 -2.68
CA GLU A 370 3.18 -10.25 -3.24
C GLU A 370 1.65 -10.46 -3.31
N TYR A 371 0.94 -10.01 -2.28
CA TYR A 371 -0.52 -10.16 -2.25
C TYR A 371 -1.22 -9.36 -3.37
N ILE A 372 -0.61 -8.26 -3.84
CA ILE A 372 -1.11 -7.47 -4.98
C ILE A 372 -0.73 -8.14 -6.30
N THR A 373 0.52 -8.58 -6.47
CA THR A 373 0.95 -9.27 -7.71
C THR A 373 0.11 -10.53 -7.92
N ARG A 374 -0.12 -11.31 -6.86
CA ARG A 374 -0.98 -12.50 -6.91
C ARG A 374 -2.41 -12.15 -7.29
N TYR A 375 -3.01 -11.14 -6.65
CA TYR A 375 -4.37 -10.73 -6.96
C TYR A 375 -4.53 -10.36 -8.45
N ILE A 376 -3.60 -9.57 -8.98
CA ILE A 376 -3.61 -9.15 -10.38
C ILE A 376 -3.47 -10.34 -11.33
N VAL A 377 -2.53 -11.26 -11.08
CA VAL A 377 -2.34 -12.47 -11.90
C VAL A 377 -3.58 -13.38 -11.85
N GLU A 378 -4.18 -13.59 -10.68
CA GLU A 378 -5.36 -14.45 -10.52
C GLU A 378 -6.63 -13.90 -11.20
N ASN A 379 -6.73 -12.57 -11.29
CA ASN A 379 -7.86 -11.87 -11.93
C ASN A 379 -7.61 -11.54 -13.41
N THR A 380 -6.42 -11.81 -13.94
CA THR A 380 -6.09 -11.69 -15.37
C THR A 380 -5.86 -13.08 -15.97
N LEU A 381 -4.64 -13.60 -15.86
CA LEU A 381 -4.24 -14.92 -16.34
C LEU A 381 -5.14 -16.02 -15.75
N GLY A 382 -5.38 -15.97 -14.44
CA GLY A 382 -6.26 -16.92 -13.78
C GLY A 382 -7.70 -16.86 -14.28
N LYS A 383 -8.20 -15.66 -14.59
CA LYS A 383 -9.54 -15.50 -15.20
C LYS A 383 -9.59 -16.12 -16.60
N LEU A 384 -8.60 -15.86 -17.45
CA LEU A 384 -8.52 -16.49 -18.78
C LEU A 384 -8.48 -18.01 -18.70
N CYS A 385 -7.67 -18.56 -17.78
CA CYS A 385 -7.59 -20.00 -17.56
C CYS A 385 -8.92 -20.59 -17.10
N ARG A 386 -9.64 -19.94 -16.18
CA ARG A 386 -10.98 -20.36 -15.74
C ARG A 386 -11.98 -20.35 -16.90
N ASP A 387 -12.04 -19.25 -17.65
CA ASP A 387 -12.98 -19.09 -18.76
C ASP A 387 -12.73 -20.12 -19.86
N LYS A 388 -11.46 -20.41 -20.16
CA LYS A 388 -11.09 -21.42 -21.15
C LYS A 388 -11.44 -22.84 -20.68
N LYS A 389 -11.22 -23.16 -19.40
CA LYS A 389 -11.62 -24.47 -18.82
C LYS A 389 -13.14 -24.64 -18.88
N GLU A 390 -13.90 -23.60 -18.56
CA GLU A 390 -15.37 -23.59 -18.65
C GLU A 390 -15.84 -23.79 -20.10
N ALA A 391 -15.27 -23.05 -21.05
CA ALA A 391 -15.58 -23.17 -22.47
C ALA A 391 -15.28 -24.57 -23.04
N LEU A 392 -14.21 -25.20 -22.56
CA LEU A 392 -13.81 -26.56 -22.92
C LEU A 392 -14.54 -27.64 -22.11
N LYS A 393 -15.33 -27.26 -21.09
CA LYS A 393 -16.02 -28.17 -20.17
C LYS A 393 -15.08 -29.14 -19.46
N ILE A 394 -13.96 -28.62 -18.97
CA ILE A 394 -13.01 -29.39 -18.17
C ILE A 394 -13.55 -29.48 -16.74
N GLU A 395 -14.16 -30.63 -16.41
CA GLU A 395 -14.63 -30.97 -15.06
C GLU A 395 -13.66 -31.97 -14.40
N PRO A 396 -13.44 -31.95 -13.07
CA PRO A 396 -12.49 -32.83 -12.39
C PRO A 396 -12.78 -34.34 -12.38
N GLU A 397 -13.81 -34.84 -13.08
CA GLU A 397 -14.50 -36.08 -12.68
C GLU A 397 -14.46 -37.26 -13.67
N THR A 398 -13.56 -37.32 -14.63
CA THR A 398 -13.49 -38.50 -15.51
C THR A 398 -12.60 -39.59 -14.90
N VAL A 399 -13.20 -40.50 -14.13
CA VAL A 399 -12.51 -41.69 -13.60
C VAL A 399 -12.21 -42.65 -14.75
N VAL A 400 -10.93 -42.87 -15.05
CA VAL A 400 -10.52 -43.84 -16.08
C VAL A 400 -10.75 -45.26 -15.55
N VAL A 401 -11.65 -46.00 -16.20
CA VAL A 401 -12.05 -47.35 -15.76
C VAL A 401 -11.04 -48.41 -16.20
N ASN A 402 -10.41 -48.23 -17.38
CA ASN A 402 -9.37 -49.12 -17.88
C ASN A 402 -8.34 -48.37 -18.76
N PRO A 403 -7.13 -48.10 -18.24
CA PRO A 403 -6.07 -47.39 -18.98
C PRO A 403 -5.65 -48.07 -20.29
N ARG A 404 -5.87 -49.39 -20.43
CA ARG A 404 -5.52 -50.15 -21.65
C ARG A 404 -6.60 -50.09 -22.73
N LYS A 405 -7.81 -49.63 -22.42
CA LYS A 405 -8.93 -49.53 -23.36
C LYS A 405 -9.87 -48.40 -22.96
N LEU A 406 -9.51 -47.19 -23.40
CA LEU A 406 -10.32 -45.99 -23.19
C LEU A 406 -11.67 -46.10 -23.91
N THR A 407 -12.73 -45.68 -23.23
CA THR A 407 -14.05 -45.43 -23.80
C THR A 407 -14.02 -44.21 -24.72
N LYS A 408 -15.05 -44.05 -25.57
CA LYS A 408 -15.17 -42.87 -26.45
C LYS A 408 -15.21 -41.56 -25.66
N ALA A 409 -15.84 -41.55 -24.48
CA ALA A 409 -15.92 -40.38 -23.62
C ALA A 409 -14.56 -40.02 -22.98
N GLU A 410 -13.83 -41.03 -22.48
CA GLU A 410 -12.47 -40.86 -21.95
C GLU A 410 -11.49 -40.36 -23.02
N GLN A 411 -11.60 -40.86 -24.25
CA GLN A 411 -10.81 -40.38 -25.39
C GLN A 411 -11.11 -38.91 -25.73
N THR A 412 -12.39 -38.53 -25.79
CA THR A 412 -12.79 -37.13 -26.00
C THR A 412 -12.25 -36.23 -24.89
N TYR A 413 -12.32 -36.66 -23.64
CA TYR A 413 -11.82 -35.88 -22.50
C TYR A 413 -10.30 -35.70 -22.55
N LYS A 414 -9.54 -36.76 -22.88
CA LYS A 414 -8.09 -36.67 -23.15
C LYS A 414 -7.78 -35.60 -24.22
N GLU A 415 -8.51 -35.61 -25.34
CA GLU A 415 -8.33 -34.62 -26.40
C GLU A 415 -8.63 -33.19 -25.93
N ILE A 416 -9.63 -33.00 -25.06
CA ILE A 416 -9.95 -31.71 -24.46
C ILE A 416 -8.79 -31.23 -23.57
N LEU A 417 -8.24 -32.10 -22.71
CA LEU A 417 -7.10 -31.78 -21.86
C LEU A 417 -5.85 -31.42 -22.68
N LEU A 418 -5.59 -32.15 -23.76
CA LEU A 418 -4.48 -31.87 -24.67
C LEU A 418 -4.65 -30.51 -25.37
N LYS A 419 -5.87 -30.17 -25.83
CA LYS A 419 -6.18 -28.85 -26.39
C LYS A 419 -5.96 -27.72 -25.38
N TYR A 420 -6.31 -27.95 -24.12
CA TYR A 420 -6.08 -26.95 -23.08
C TYR A 420 -4.59 -26.80 -22.74
N ARG A 421 -3.87 -27.92 -22.64
CA ARG A 421 -2.41 -27.93 -22.48
C ARG A 421 -1.72 -27.16 -23.60
N GLU A 422 -2.08 -27.42 -24.85
CA GLU A 422 -1.56 -26.69 -26.02
C GLU A 422 -1.92 -25.21 -25.96
N TRP A 423 -3.13 -24.85 -25.54
CA TRP A 423 -3.50 -23.45 -25.38
C TRP A 423 -2.66 -22.75 -24.29
N LEU A 424 -2.40 -23.41 -23.16
CA LEU A 424 -1.57 -22.86 -22.08
C LEU A 424 -0.15 -22.51 -22.55
N THR A 425 0.47 -23.36 -23.39
CA THR A 425 1.84 -23.14 -23.87
C THR A 425 1.98 -21.96 -24.83
N HIS A 426 0.87 -21.48 -25.37
CA HIS A 426 0.85 -20.38 -26.35
C HIS A 426 0.40 -19.04 -25.76
N LEU A 427 0.04 -18.99 -24.48
CA LEU A 427 -0.33 -17.74 -23.80
C LEU A 427 0.86 -16.80 -23.70
N LYS A 428 0.73 -15.54 -24.10
CA LYS A 428 1.78 -14.54 -23.95
C LYS A 428 1.43 -13.52 -22.88
N ILE A 429 2.32 -13.36 -21.91
CA ILE A 429 2.19 -12.47 -20.75
C ILE A 429 3.30 -11.43 -20.79
N LEU A 430 2.94 -10.15 -20.77
CA LEU A 430 3.87 -9.02 -20.77
C LEU A 430 3.86 -8.27 -19.43
N ASP A 431 5.04 -7.93 -18.94
CA ASP A 431 5.24 -6.82 -17.99
C ASP A 431 6.17 -5.76 -18.63
N PRO A 432 5.64 -4.59 -19.04
CA PRO A 432 6.41 -3.61 -19.80
C PRO A 432 7.20 -2.62 -18.92
N ALA A 433 7.16 -2.77 -17.60
CA ALA A 433 8.02 -2.05 -16.66
C ALA A 433 8.42 -3.02 -15.56
N CYS A 434 9.11 -4.10 -15.94
CA CYS A 434 9.15 -5.32 -15.14
C CYS A 434 9.97 -5.22 -13.86
N GLY A 435 10.85 -4.21 -13.73
CA GLY A 435 11.73 -4.08 -12.57
C GLY A 435 12.49 -5.37 -12.32
N SER A 436 12.46 -5.88 -11.09
CA SER A 436 13.09 -7.16 -10.74
C SER A 436 12.31 -8.41 -11.21
N GLY A 437 11.21 -8.23 -11.97
CA GLY A 437 10.38 -9.31 -12.49
C GLY A 437 9.34 -9.86 -11.51
N ALA A 438 8.88 -9.09 -10.52
CA ALA A 438 7.94 -9.58 -9.50
C ALA A 438 6.64 -10.17 -10.08
N PHE A 439 6.02 -9.49 -11.05
CA PHE A 439 4.82 -9.99 -11.74
C PHE A 439 5.12 -11.21 -12.62
N LEU A 440 6.28 -11.23 -13.29
CA LEU A 440 6.71 -12.35 -14.13
C LEU A 440 6.92 -13.62 -13.29
N ASN A 441 7.55 -13.50 -12.12
CA ASN A 441 7.69 -14.60 -11.17
C ASN A 441 6.32 -15.10 -10.67
N GLN A 442 5.39 -14.20 -10.40
CA GLN A 442 4.04 -14.58 -9.96
C GLN A 442 3.23 -15.27 -11.09
N ALA A 443 3.42 -14.84 -12.34
CA ALA A 443 2.84 -15.49 -13.51
C ALA A 443 3.47 -16.87 -13.76
N LEU A 444 4.79 -17.01 -13.62
CA LEU A 444 5.51 -18.29 -13.68
C LEU A 444 4.93 -19.29 -12.68
N GLU A 445 4.81 -18.89 -11.41
CA GLU A 445 4.24 -19.73 -10.35
C GLU A 445 2.82 -20.19 -10.69
N PHE A 446 1.98 -19.27 -11.20
CA PHE A 446 0.63 -19.60 -11.62
C PHE A 446 0.62 -20.64 -12.76
N LEU A 447 1.44 -20.45 -13.79
CA LEU A 447 1.51 -21.34 -14.94
C LEU A 447 2.04 -22.72 -14.57
N ILE A 448 3.08 -22.82 -13.72
CA ILE A 448 3.60 -24.10 -13.22
C ILE A 448 2.50 -24.89 -12.51
N ARG A 449 1.73 -24.21 -11.64
CA ARG A 449 0.59 -24.81 -10.93
C ARG A 449 -0.48 -25.30 -11.91
N GLU A 450 -0.84 -24.50 -12.90
CA GLU A 450 -1.86 -24.85 -13.88
C GLU A 450 -1.42 -26.00 -14.79
N HIS A 451 -0.17 -26.01 -15.25
CA HIS A 451 0.39 -27.12 -16.02
C HIS A 451 0.50 -28.41 -15.18
N THR A 452 0.85 -28.29 -13.91
CA THR A 452 0.87 -29.42 -12.96
C THR A 452 -0.53 -30.03 -12.81
N LEU A 453 -1.57 -29.21 -12.64
CA LEU A 453 -2.95 -29.68 -12.60
C LEU A 453 -3.30 -30.49 -13.86
N ILE A 454 -2.96 -29.98 -15.04
CA ILE A 454 -3.26 -30.67 -16.32
C ILE A 454 -2.44 -31.93 -16.51
N ARG A 455 -1.17 -31.93 -16.10
CA ARG A 455 -0.34 -33.15 -16.07
C ARG A 455 -1.00 -34.21 -15.20
N ASP A 456 -1.42 -33.85 -13.99
CA ASP A 456 -2.00 -34.78 -13.04
C ASP A 456 -3.35 -35.34 -13.54
N LEU A 457 -4.15 -34.54 -14.26
CA LEU A 457 -5.36 -34.99 -14.95
C LEU A 457 -5.07 -35.90 -16.16
N LEU A 458 -3.91 -35.75 -16.81
CA LEU A 458 -3.49 -36.58 -17.96
C LEU A 458 -2.85 -37.91 -17.53
N LEU A 459 -2.32 -38.02 -16.30
CA LEU A 459 -1.66 -39.23 -15.78
C LEU A 459 -2.44 -40.53 -16.00
N PRO A 460 -3.77 -40.60 -15.83
CA PRO A 460 -4.52 -41.84 -16.06
C PRO A 460 -4.58 -42.29 -17.53
N PHE A 461 -4.26 -41.41 -18.48
CA PHE A 461 -4.41 -41.62 -19.93
C PHE A 461 -3.11 -41.90 -20.67
N GLU A 462 -1.95 -41.82 -20.02
CA GLU A 462 -0.62 -41.93 -20.64
C GLU A 462 0.28 -42.91 -19.87
N ASP A 463 1.08 -43.69 -20.60
CA ASP A 463 2.17 -44.48 -20.02
C ASP A 463 3.38 -43.55 -19.77
N LEU A 464 4.02 -43.74 -18.62
CA LEU A 464 4.79 -42.77 -17.81
C LEU A 464 6.11 -42.19 -18.41
N MET A 465 6.21 -41.93 -19.72
CA MET A 465 7.51 -41.73 -20.39
C MET A 465 7.72 -40.40 -21.16
N ILE A 466 6.89 -39.36 -20.95
CA ILE A 466 7.17 -38.03 -21.52
C ILE A 466 7.30 -37.00 -20.41
N GLY A 467 8.54 -36.79 -19.96
CA GLY A 467 8.90 -35.68 -19.10
C GLY A 467 8.70 -34.36 -19.84
N TYR A 468 7.49 -33.83 -19.80
CA TYR A 468 7.19 -32.51 -20.34
C TYR A 468 7.89 -31.46 -19.48
N GLU A 469 8.85 -30.72 -20.06
CA GLU A 469 9.59 -29.65 -19.38
C GLU A 469 8.75 -28.37 -19.32
N VAL A 470 7.74 -28.39 -18.45
CA VAL A 470 6.77 -27.30 -18.23
C VAL A 470 7.49 -25.98 -17.98
N GLU A 471 8.43 -25.95 -17.04
CA GLU A 471 9.09 -24.73 -16.59
C GLU A 471 9.89 -24.07 -17.72
N LYS A 472 10.61 -24.88 -18.51
CA LYS A 472 11.36 -24.41 -19.68
C LYS A 472 10.42 -23.88 -20.76
N SER A 473 9.35 -24.61 -21.06
CA SER A 473 8.34 -24.18 -22.03
C SER A 473 7.74 -22.83 -21.65
N ILE A 474 7.49 -22.60 -20.35
CA ILE A 474 6.95 -21.33 -19.84
C ILE A 474 7.92 -20.18 -20.09
N LEU A 475 9.20 -20.35 -19.74
CA LEU A 475 10.20 -19.31 -19.95
C LEU A 475 10.44 -18.98 -21.42
N GLU A 476 10.37 -20.00 -22.29
CA GLU A 476 10.63 -19.83 -23.73
C GLU A 476 9.47 -19.19 -24.48
N HIS A 477 8.23 -19.41 -24.05
CA HIS A 477 7.05 -19.10 -24.87
C HIS A 477 6.04 -18.17 -24.21
N ASN A 478 6.03 -18.06 -22.88
CA ASN A 478 4.94 -17.40 -22.17
C ASN A 478 5.30 -16.03 -21.57
N LEU A 479 6.49 -15.86 -21.02
CA LEU A 479 6.82 -14.68 -20.19
C LEU A 479 7.69 -13.67 -20.96
N TYR A 480 7.28 -12.41 -20.93
CA TYR A 480 7.95 -11.30 -21.61
C TYR A 480 8.02 -10.09 -20.68
N GLY A 481 9.18 -9.42 -20.67
CA GLY A 481 9.46 -8.31 -19.77
C GLY A 481 10.23 -7.20 -20.48
N VAL A 482 9.93 -5.95 -20.15
CA VAL A 482 10.72 -4.79 -20.60
C VAL A 482 10.99 -3.88 -19.41
N ASP A 483 12.22 -3.42 -19.27
CA ASP A 483 12.57 -2.33 -18.36
C ASP A 483 13.60 -1.41 -19.00
N ILE A 484 13.61 -0.14 -18.59
CA ILE A 484 14.58 0.85 -19.09
C ILE A 484 15.94 0.70 -18.41
N ASN A 485 16.00 0.07 -17.23
CA ASN A 485 17.22 -0.17 -16.48
C ASN A 485 17.80 -1.56 -16.77
N GLU A 486 19.02 -1.59 -17.32
CA GLU A 486 19.76 -2.82 -17.62
C GLU A 486 19.97 -3.71 -16.37
N ASP A 487 20.29 -3.10 -15.22
CA ASP A 487 20.51 -3.84 -13.97
C ASP A 487 19.22 -4.55 -13.50
N ALA A 488 18.06 -3.90 -13.70
CA ALA A 488 16.77 -4.48 -13.34
C ALA A 488 16.43 -5.67 -14.25
N VAL A 489 16.73 -5.56 -15.55
CA VAL A 489 16.57 -6.65 -16.52
C VAL A 489 17.42 -7.87 -16.15
N GLU A 490 18.68 -7.68 -15.81
CA GLU A 490 19.57 -8.79 -15.42
C GLU A 490 19.10 -9.46 -14.12
N ILE A 491 18.65 -8.66 -13.14
CA ILE A 491 18.03 -9.19 -11.92
C ILE A 491 16.76 -9.98 -12.22
N ALA A 492 15.90 -9.51 -13.11
CA ALA A 492 14.68 -10.22 -13.50
C ALA A 492 15.00 -11.58 -14.14
N LYS A 493 16.01 -11.62 -15.01
CA LYS A 493 16.49 -12.89 -15.61
C LYS A 493 17.03 -13.84 -14.53
N LEU A 494 17.88 -13.35 -13.63
CA LEU A 494 18.42 -14.14 -12.53
C LEU A 494 17.30 -14.71 -11.65
N SER A 495 16.33 -13.89 -11.27
CA SER A 495 15.19 -14.33 -10.46
C SER A 495 14.39 -15.44 -11.13
N LEU A 496 14.17 -15.35 -12.44
CA LEU A 496 13.47 -16.39 -13.20
C LEU A 496 14.30 -17.68 -13.29
N TRP A 497 15.60 -17.60 -13.56
CA TRP A 497 16.48 -18.77 -13.60
C TRP A 497 16.55 -19.51 -12.28
N LEU A 498 16.65 -18.79 -11.15
CA LEU A 498 16.69 -19.39 -9.82
C LEU A 498 15.40 -20.17 -9.51
N ARG A 499 14.24 -19.77 -10.07
CA ARG A 499 12.98 -20.52 -9.92
C ARG A 499 12.90 -21.78 -10.78
N THR A 500 13.58 -21.82 -11.93
CA THR A 500 13.45 -22.91 -12.90
C THR A 500 14.67 -23.82 -13.00
N ALA A 501 15.72 -23.56 -12.21
CA ALA A 501 16.95 -24.33 -12.29
C ALA A 501 16.76 -25.76 -11.78
N HIS A 502 17.18 -26.74 -12.60
CA HIS A 502 17.06 -28.17 -12.29
C HIS A 502 18.32 -28.93 -12.71
N LYS A 503 18.70 -29.93 -11.91
CA LYS A 503 19.94 -30.69 -12.12
C LYS A 503 19.95 -31.34 -13.50
N GLY A 504 21.02 -31.09 -14.27
CA GLY A 504 21.18 -31.70 -15.59
C GLY A 504 20.48 -30.98 -16.74
N ARG A 505 19.87 -29.81 -16.52
CA ARG A 505 19.16 -29.04 -17.55
C ARG A 505 19.81 -27.70 -17.84
N GLU A 506 19.93 -27.35 -19.12
CA GLU A 506 20.39 -26.02 -19.56
C GLU A 506 19.39 -24.93 -19.16
N LEU A 507 19.87 -23.75 -18.74
CA LEU A 507 19.01 -22.59 -18.52
C LEU A 507 18.53 -22.02 -19.86
N THR A 508 17.28 -21.58 -19.88
CA THR A 508 16.71 -20.90 -21.05
C THR A 508 17.39 -19.55 -21.29
N SER A 509 17.74 -19.25 -22.55
CA SER A 509 18.13 -17.89 -22.95
C SER A 509 16.93 -16.95 -22.87
N LEU A 510 17.05 -15.88 -22.08
CA LEU A 510 15.98 -14.90 -21.86
C LEU A 510 16.22 -13.56 -22.58
N ASN A 511 17.29 -13.43 -23.38
CA ASN A 511 17.72 -12.15 -23.95
C ASN A 511 16.74 -11.52 -24.94
N ASP A 512 15.90 -12.33 -25.60
CA ASP A 512 14.86 -11.88 -26.53
C ASP A 512 13.47 -11.81 -25.87
N LYS A 513 13.37 -12.14 -24.59
CA LYS A 513 12.11 -12.16 -23.80
C LYS A 513 12.08 -11.09 -22.73
N ILE A 514 13.20 -10.90 -22.03
CA ILE A 514 13.39 -9.87 -21.01
C ILE A 514 14.41 -8.87 -21.56
N VAL A 515 13.92 -7.72 -22.01
CA VAL A 515 14.65 -6.78 -22.87
C VAL A 515 14.85 -5.44 -22.17
N CYS A 516 16.06 -4.89 -22.26
CA CYS A 516 16.34 -3.52 -21.83
C CYS A 516 15.91 -2.53 -22.92
N ALA A 517 14.81 -1.80 -22.72
CA ALA A 517 14.31 -0.80 -23.64
C ALA A 517 13.36 0.22 -22.96
N ASN A 518 13.19 1.39 -23.56
CA ASN A 518 12.14 2.33 -23.15
C ASN A 518 10.81 1.91 -23.78
N SER A 519 9.94 1.25 -23.01
CA SER A 519 8.66 0.70 -23.47
C SER A 519 7.72 1.72 -24.12
N LEU A 520 7.81 3.01 -23.75
CA LEU A 520 6.98 4.06 -24.33
C LEU A 520 7.50 4.54 -25.68
N LEU A 521 8.81 4.52 -25.92
CA LEU A 521 9.42 4.98 -27.17
C LEU A 521 9.69 3.84 -28.15
N ALA A 522 10.29 2.76 -27.66
CA ALA A 522 10.80 1.64 -28.44
C ALA A 522 10.38 0.30 -27.83
N MET A 523 9.08 0.00 -27.87
CA MET A 523 8.57 -1.32 -27.48
C MET A 523 9.14 -2.40 -28.42
N PRO A 524 9.87 -3.41 -27.91
CA PRO A 524 10.51 -4.43 -28.75
C PRO A 524 9.54 -5.48 -29.31
N PHE A 525 8.29 -5.48 -28.86
CA PHE A 525 7.27 -6.46 -29.25
C PHE A 525 6.18 -5.82 -30.11
N GLU A 526 5.54 -6.65 -30.94
CA GLU A 526 4.47 -6.22 -31.84
C GLU A 526 3.17 -5.89 -31.08
N GLU A 527 2.39 -4.93 -31.59
CA GLU A 527 1.06 -4.63 -31.06
C GLU A 527 0.12 -5.84 -31.18
N ASN A 528 -0.92 -5.90 -30.34
CA ASN A 528 -1.90 -7.00 -30.30
C ASN A 528 -1.30 -8.42 -30.17
N SER A 529 -0.13 -8.56 -29.54
CA SER A 529 0.57 -9.85 -29.45
C SER A 529 0.41 -10.57 -28.11
N PHE A 530 -0.17 -9.92 -27.09
CA PHE A 530 -0.24 -10.44 -25.72
C PHE A 530 -1.66 -10.80 -25.26
N ASP A 531 -1.80 -11.95 -24.61
CA ASP A 531 -3.05 -12.38 -23.97
C ASP A 531 -3.24 -11.71 -22.61
N VAL A 532 -2.14 -11.43 -21.91
CA VAL A 532 -2.14 -10.77 -20.61
C VAL A 532 -1.07 -9.69 -20.56
N VAL A 533 -1.44 -8.51 -20.03
CA VAL A 533 -0.46 -7.47 -19.67
C VAL A 533 -0.64 -7.11 -18.19
N ILE A 534 0.41 -7.25 -17.40
CA ILE A 534 0.39 -7.04 -15.94
C ILE A 534 1.58 -6.19 -15.53
N GLY A 535 1.50 -5.52 -14.38
CA GLY A 535 2.61 -4.68 -13.94
C GLY A 535 2.25 -3.58 -12.95
N ASN A 536 3.29 -2.86 -12.55
CA ASN A 536 3.22 -1.63 -11.77
C ASN A 536 4.00 -0.53 -12.51
N PRO A 537 3.36 0.28 -13.37
CA PRO A 537 4.04 1.31 -14.14
C PRO A 537 4.60 2.44 -13.25
N PRO A 538 5.59 3.22 -13.71
CA PRO A 538 6.24 4.26 -12.90
C PRO A 538 5.36 5.50 -12.62
N TYR A 539 5.39 6.02 -11.39
CA TYR A 539 4.54 7.13 -10.91
C TYR A 539 5.22 8.51 -11.03
N VAL A 540 5.64 8.88 -12.24
CA VAL A 540 6.39 10.13 -12.50
C VAL A 540 5.53 11.22 -13.12
N ARG A 541 5.65 12.44 -12.60
CA ARG A 541 5.05 13.65 -13.21
C ARG A 541 5.90 14.17 -14.36
N VAL A 542 5.26 14.58 -15.45
CA VAL A 542 5.94 15.20 -16.60
C VAL A 542 6.80 16.43 -16.25
N GLN A 543 6.48 17.17 -15.17
CA GLN A 543 7.31 18.32 -14.77
C GLN A 543 8.71 17.89 -14.30
N GLY A 544 8.84 16.73 -13.66
CA GLY A 544 10.14 16.17 -13.26
C GLY A 544 10.93 15.62 -14.45
N LEU A 545 10.22 15.15 -15.48
CA LEU A 545 10.82 14.77 -16.77
C LEU A 545 11.34 15.99 -17.53
N LYS A 546 10.50 17.03 -17.73
CA LYS A 546 10.85 18.21 -18.55
C LYS A 546 12.07 18.99 -18.02
N SER A 547 12.40 18.88 -16.74
CA SER A 547 13.64 19.48 -16.21
C SER A 547 14.92 18.82 -16.71
N ASN A 548 14.87 17.56 -17.13
CA ASN A 548 16.04 16.75 -17.49
C ASN A 548 15.98 16.13 -18.89
N TYR A 549 14.78 15.94 -19.45
CA TYR A 549 14.50 15.17 -20.68
C TYR A 549 13.37 15.82 -21.49
N GLU A 550 13.55 17.08 -21.91
CA GLU A 550 12.51 17.85 -22.60
C GLU A 550 12.10 17.23 -23.95
N ASP A 551 13.07 16.69 -24.70
CA ASP A 551 12.80 16.10 -26.02
C ASP A 551 12.02 14.78 -25.94
N GLU A 552 12.27 13.95 -24.92
CA GLU A 552 11.48 12.75 -24.65
C GLU A 552 10.04 13.10 -24.32
N ALA A 553 9.81 14.14 -23.49
CA ALA A 553 8.48 14.60 -23.16
C ALA A 553 7.69 15.07 -24.40
N LYS A 554 8.37 15.72 -25.36
CA LYS A 554 7.76 16.10 -26.65
C LYS A 554 7.37 14.88 -27.48
N LEU A 555 8.21 13.85 -27.52
CA LEU A 555 7.90 12.59 -28.21
C LEU A 555 6.69 11.89 -27.59
N TYR A 556 6.58 11.88 -26.26
CA TYR A 556 5.39 11.36 -25.57
C TYR A 556 4.11 12.12 -25.93
N GLU A 557 4.17 13.46 -25.92
CA GLU A 557 3.05 14.33 -26.29
C GLU A 557 2.60 14.15 -27.75
N GLN A 558 3.50 13.74 -28.64
CA GLN A 558 3.17 13.41 -30.03
C GLN A 558 2.59 12.00 -30.21
N LYS A 559 3.04 11.03 -29.39
CA LYS A 559 2.71 9.60 -29.55
C LYS A 559 1.44 9.17 -28.82
N PHE A 560 1.06 9.85 -27.73
CA PHE A 560 0.01 9.39 -26.83
C PHE A 560 -1.11 10.41 -26.62
N LYS A 561 -2.36 9.96 -26.73
CA LYS A 561 -3.55 10.79 -26.41
C LYS A 561 -3.64 11.09 -24.92
N SER A 562 -3.18 10.15 -24.08
CA SER A 562 -3.11 10.26 -22.63
C SER A 562 -2.11 11.32 -22.12
N ALA A 563 -1.20 11.83 -22.97
CA ALA A 563 -0.23 12.88 -22.64
C ALA A 563 -0.88 14.28 -22.58
N THR A 564 -1.88 14.47 -21.72
CA THR A 564 -2.62 15.73 -21.58
C THR A 564 -2.17 16.56 -20.38
N GLY A 565 -1.78 17.82 -20.62
CA GLY A 565 -1.47 18.77 -19.56
C GLY A 565 -0.32 18.32 -18.65
N LYS A 566 -0.57 18.28 -17.34
CA LYS A 566 0.42 17.88 -16.32
C LYS A 566 0.35 16.38 -16.03
N TYR A 567 0.46 15.55 -17.06
CA TYR A 567 0.23 14.11 -16.97
C TYR A 567 1.29 13.38 -16.14
N ASP A 568 0.90 12.20 -15.67
CA ASP A 568 1.77 11.21 -15.04
C ASP A 568 2.10 10.09 -16.05
N ILE A 569 3.34 9.56 -16.02
CA ILE A 569 3.84 8.56 -16.99
C ILE A 569 2.98 7.30 -17.01
N TYR A 570 2.46 6.84 -15.87
CA TYR A 570 1.62 5.63 -15.82
C TYR A 570 0.39 5.70 -16.75
N ALA A 571 -0.09 6.92 -17.07
CA ALA A 571 -1.19 7.11 -18.01
C ALA A 571 -0.80 6.68 -19.43
N LEU A 572 0.45 6.96 -19.83
CA LEU A 572 0.99 6.57 -21.12
C LEU A 572 1.19 5.06 -21.20
N PHE A 573 1.63 4.44 -20.09
CA PHE A 573 1.78 2.99 -20.00
C PHE A 573 0.45 2.26 -20.17
N LEU A 574 -0.65 2.77 -19.58
CA LEU A 574 -1.98 2.19 -19.81
C LEU A 574 -2.38 2.22 -21.29
N GLU A 575 -2.20 3.36 -21.96
CA GLU A 575 -2.54 3.49 -23.38
C GLU A 575 -1.66 2.58 -24.25
N MET A 576 -0.35 2.59 -24.04
CA MET A 576 0.62 1.76 -24.76
C MET A 576 0.31 0.26 -24.56
N SER A 577 0.06 -0.15 -23.33
CA SER A 577 -0.14 -1.56 -22.99
C SER A 577 -1.49 -2.08 -23.45
N PHE A 578 -2.50 -1.23 -23.54
CA PHE A 578 -3.76 -1.58 -24.21
C PHE A 578 -3.56 -1.85 -25.71
N LYS A 579 -2.65 -1.14 -26.39
CA LYS A 579 -2.31 -1.43 -27.81
C LYS A 579 -1.56 -2.77 -27.97
N MET A 580 -0.85 -3.22 -26.94
CA MET A 580 -0.18 -4.53 -26.93
C MET A 580 -1.16 -5.70 -26.74
N LEU A 581 -2.36 -5.42 -26.23
CA LEU A 581 -3.33 -6.42 -25.81
C LEU A 581 -4.09 -7.01 -27.01
N LYS A 582 -4.23 -8.33 -27.06
CA LYS A 582 -5.14 -8.99 -28.01
C LYS A 582 -6.59 -8.62 -27.70
N PRO A 583 -7.52 -8.70 -28.67
CA PRO A 583 -8.95 -8.45 -28.45
C PRO A 583 -9.59 -9.27 -27.32
N THR A 584 -9.12 -10.51 -27.10
CA THR A 584 -9.58 -11.40 -26.01
C THR A 584 -8.74 -11.32 -24.74
N GLY A 585 -7.74 -10.43 -24.73
CA GLY A 585 -6.77 -10.34 -23.65
C GLY A 585 -7.29 -9.57 -22.43
N LYS A 586 -6.52 -9.65 -21.34
CA LYS A 586 -6.75 -8.84 -20.14
C LYS A 586 -5.49 -8.08 -19.73
N LEU A 587 -5.63 -6.79 -19.49
CA LEU A 587 -4.60 -5.97 -18.88
C LEU A 587 -4.98 -5.66 -17.44
N SER A 588 -4.05 -5.69 -16.49
CA SER A 588 -4.34 -5.17 -15.14
C SER A 588 -3.12 -4.57 -14.45
N TYR A 589 -3.27 -3.36 -13.92
CA TYR A 589 -2.22 -2.60 -13.25
C TYR A 589 -2.64 -2.10 -11.88
N ILE A 590 -1.66 -2.00 -10.98
CA ILE A 590 -1.75 -1.12 -9.82
C ILE A 590 -1.15 0.25 -10.15
N LEU A 591 -1.91 1.33 -9.93
CA LEU A 591 -1.50 2.70 -10.28
C LEU A 591 -2.24 3.76 -9.47
N PRO A 592 -1.79 5.03 -9.45
CA PRO A 592 -2.48 6.09 -8.73
C PRO A 592 -3.88 6.36 -9.29
N HIS A 593 -4.89 6.44 -8.43
CA HIS A 593 -6.29 6.63 -8.87
C HIS A 593 -6.60 8.07 -9.31
N LYS A 594 -5.63 8.99 -9.20
CA LYS A 594 -5.80 10.43 -9.44
C LYS A 594 -6.29 10.78 -10.86
N PHE A 595 -6.03 9.90 -11.84
CA PHE A 595 -6.50 10.08 -13.21
C PHE A 595 -8.04 10.06 -13.33
N LEU A 596 -8.77 9.54 -12.34
CA LEU A 596 -10.24 9.56 -12.32
C LEU A 596 -10.80 10.98 -12.22
N ILE A 597 -10.12 11.86 -11.45
CA ILE A 597 -10.64 13.17 -11.06
C ILE A 597 -9.79 14.35 -11.53
N ALA A 598 -8.49 14.17 -11.76
CA ALA A 598 -7.61 15.29 -12.10
C ALA A 598 -7.68 15.69 -13.57
N ASP A 599 -7.45 16.97 -13.87
CA ASP A 599 -7.48 17.54 -15.22
C ASP A 599 -6.53 16.83 -16.19
N PHE A 600 -5.34 16.42 -15.72
CA PHE A 600 -4.38 15.71 -16.57
C PHE A 600 -4.92 14.36 -17.08
N GLY A 601 -5.85 13.76 -16.33
CA GLY A 601 -6.47 12.49 -16.70
C GLY A 601 -7.44 12.60 -17.87
N TYR A 602 -7.76 13.81 -18.34
CA TYR A 602 -8.71 14.04 -19.45
C TYR A 602 -8.38 13.19 -20.69
N GLY A 603 -7.13 13.24 -21.16
CA GLY A 603 -6.71 12.46 -22.34
C GLY A 603 -6.85 10.96 -22.14
N LEU A 604 -6.45 10.46 -20.96
CA LEU A 604 -6.57 9.05 -20.61
C LEU A 604 -8.03 8.61 -20.49
N ARG A 605 -8.88 9.35 -19.77
CA ARG A 605 -10.30 9.04 -19.64
C ARG A 605 -11.01 9.04 -20.98
N THR A 606 -10.65 9.98 -21.87
CA THR A 606 -11.15 10.02 -23.24
C THR A 606 -10.78 8.73 -23.99
N PHE A 607 -9.49 8.34 -23.95
CA PHE A 607 -9.03 7.09 -24.56
C PHE A 607 -9.75 5.86 -24.01
N LEU A 608 -9.87 5.75 -22.69
CA LEU A 608 -10.52 4.61 -22.02
C LEU A 608 -12.03 4.54 -22.34
N ALA A 609 -12.72 5.68 -22.38
CA ALA A 609 -14.15 5.75 -22.71
C ALA A 609 -14.43 5.36 -24.16
N GLU A 610 -13.68 5.92 -25.12
CA GLU A 610 -13.85 5.64 -26.55
C GLU A 610 -13.60 4.17 -26.89
N ASN A 611 -12.60 3.55 -26.25
CA ASN A 611 -12.27 2.14 -26.44
C ASN A 611 -13.08 1.19 -25.54
N LYS A 612 -13.98 1.72 -24.69
CA LYS A 612 -14.72 0.95 -23.69
C LYS A 612 -13.82 0.00 -22.89
N ALA A 613 -12.67 0.51 -22.48
CA ALA A 613 -11.51 -0.31 -22.12
C ALA A 613 -11.56 -0.86 -20.69
N VAL A 614 -12.08 -0.11 -19.73
CA VAL A 614 -12.12 -0.50 -18.30
C VAL A 614 -13.21 -1.53 -18.03
N GLU A 615 -12.80 -2.73 -17.65
CA GLU A 615 -13.67 -3.82 -17.20
C GLU A 615 -13.98 -3.69 -15.71
N SER A 616 -12.95 -3.44 -14.91
CA SER A 616 -13.07 -3.28 -13.47
C SER A 616 -12.06 -2.31 -12.85
N LEU A 617 -12.45 -1.68 -11.74
CA LEU A 617 -11.61 -0.78 -10.95
C LEU A 617 -11.79 -1.06 -9.45
N LEU A 618 -10.70 -1.39 -8.76
CA LEU A 618 -10.65 -1.50 -7.30
C LEU A 618 -9.90 -0.33 -6.70
N HIS A 619 -10.62 0.49 -5.96
CA HIS A 619 -10.12 1.70 -5.33
C HIS A 619 -9.71 1.41 -3.87
N PHE A 620 -8.52 1.89 -3.45
CA PHE A 620 -8.04 1.69 -2.07
C PHE A 620 -8.24 2.90 -1.15
N GLY A 621 -8.91 3.96 -1.63
CA GLY A 621 -9.17 5.16 -0.82
C GLY A 621 -7.87 5.89 -0.47
N SER A 622 -7.78 6.38 0.75
CA SER A 622 -6.55 6.95 1.32
C SER A 622 -5.62 5.93 1.98
N GLU A 623 -5.91 4.63 1.86
CA GLU A 623 -5.07 3.58 2.42
C GLU A 623 -3.81 3.35 1.56
N MET A 624 -2.68 3.23 2.24
CA MET A 624 -1.39 3.04 1.58
C MET A 624 -1.14 1.56 1.32
N VAL A 625 -1.00 1.18 0.04
CA VAL A 625 -0.54 -0.15 -0.36
C VAL A 625 0.97 -0.28 -0.15
N PHE A 626 1.71 0.79 -0.46
CA PHE A 626 3.16 0.84 -0.36
C PHE A 626 3.55 1.63 0.89
N GLU A 627 4.36 1.04 1.77
CA GLU A 627 4.77 1.68 3.04
C GLU A 627 5.58 2.96 2.81
N ASP A 628 6.35 2.99 1.72
CA ASP A 628 7.29 4.06 1.38
C ASP A 628 6.76 5.09 0.36
N ALA A 629 5.55 4.90 -0.18
CA ALA A 629 4.96 5.83 -1.14
C ALA A 629 4.04 6.85 -0.46
N SER A 630 3.74 7.95 -1.15
CA SER A 630 2.67 8.88 -0.76
C SER A 630 1.51 8.90 -1.76
N ALA A 631 1.46 7.93 -2.67
CA ALA A 631 0.46 7.85 -3.72
C ALA A 631 -0.68 6.90 -3.32
N TYR A 632 -1.91 7.38 -3.45
CA TYR A 632 -3.10 6.55 -3.29
C TYR A 632 -3.41 5.82 -4.58
N THR A 633 -3.52 4.50 -4.50
CA THR A 633 -3.60 3.63 -5.68
C THR A 633 -4.96 2.99 -5.86
N CYS A 634 -5.17 2.44 -7.05
CA CYS A 634 -6.22 1.52 -7.42
C CYS A 634 -5.62 0.40 -8.27
N ILE A 635 -6.36 -0.70 -8.41
CA ILE A 635 -6.13 -1.70 -9.44
C ILE A 635 -7.15 -1.47 -10.56
N VAL A 636 -6.67 -1.32 -11.79
CA VAL A 636 -7.51 -1.14 -12.97
C VAL A 636 -7.30 -2.32 -13.90
N THR A 637 -8.38 -2.99 -14.28
CA THR A 637 -8.37 -4.07 -15.27
C THR A 637 -9.03 -3.60 -16.56
N LEU A 638 -8.32 -3.74 -17.68
CA LEU A 638 -8.80 -3.40 -19.01
C LEU A 638 -9.03 -4.65 -19.87
N SER A 639 -10.01 -4.56 -20.75
CA SER A 639 -10.30 -5.48 -21.85
C SER A 639 -11.04 -4.73 -22.96
N HIS A 640 -11.22 -5.34 -24.13
CA HIS A 640 -11.90 -4.68 -25.24
C HIS A 640 -13.43 -4.73 -25.10
N ASP A 641 -14.10 -3.66 -25.58
CA ASP A 641 -15.55 -3.61 -25.84
C ASP A 641 -16.46 -3.86 -24.62
N ASN A 642 -16.12 -3.33 -23.45
CA ASN A 642 -16.94 -3.47 -22.26
C ASN A 642 -18.28 -2.71 -22.36
N GLN A 643 -19.36 -3.29 -21.84
CA GLN A 643 -20.66 -2.59 -21.76
C GLN A 643 -20.77 -1.67 -20.54
N LYS A 644 -20.10 -2.04 -19.44
CA LYS A 644 -20.12 -1.32 -18.18
C LYS A 644 -18.75 -1.39 -17.51
N LEU A 645 -18.44 -0.37 -16.71
CA LEU A 645 -17.32 -0.34 -15.79
C LEU A 645 -17.80 -0.84 -14.42
N ASN A 646 -17.16 -1.89 -13.90
CA ASN A 646 -17.42 -2.38 -12.54
C ASN A 646 -16.43 -1.72 -11.55
N PHE A 647 -16.88 -1.25 -10.40
CA PHE A 647 -15.99 -0.61 -9.44
C PHE A 647 -16.30 -0.96 -7.98
N LYS A 648 -15.29 -0.91 -7.13
CA LYS A 648 -15.46 -1.02 -5.67
C LYS A 648 -14.37 -0.29 -4.92
N SER A 649 -14.72 0.29 -3.77
CA SER A 649 -13.74 0.76 -2.78
C SER A 649 -13.55 -0.28 -1.68
N ILE A 650 -12.32 -0.70 -1.43
CA ILE A 650 -11.98 -1.72 -0.43
C ILE A 650 -10.66 -1.38 0.28
N HIS A 651 -10.49 -1.91 1.49
CA HIS A 651 -9.20 -1.84 2.16
C HIS A 651 -8.22 -2.86 1.52
N PRO A 652 -6.95 -2.51 1.22
CA PRO A 652 -5.99 -3.41 0.55
C PRO A 652 -5.84 -4.79 1.20
N LYS A 653 -5.83 -4.84 2.54
CA LYS A 653 -5.75 -6.11 3.30
C LYS A 653 -6.96 -7.04 3.15
N LYS A 654 -8.07 -6.55 2.59
CA LYS A 654 -9.34 -7.25 2.35
C LYS A 654 -9.55 -7.57 0.86
N ILE A 655 -8.51 -7.42 0.04
CA ILE A 655 -8.60 -7.61 -1.42
C ILE A 655 -9.03 -9.01 -1.85
N PHE A 656 -8.83 -9.99 -0.97
CA PHE A 656 -9.27 -11.37 -1.19
C PHE A 656 -10.65 -11.66 -0.57
N ASP A 657 -11.21 -10.77 0.23
CA ASP A 657 -12.53 -10.99 0.85
C ASP A 657 -13.63 -10.97 -0.24
N GLU A 658 -14.77 -11.59 0.01
CA GLU A 658 -15.90 -11.50 -0.92
C GLU A 658 -16.49 -10.08 -0.91
N PHE A 659 -16.64 -9.49 -2.09
CA PHE A 659 -17.30 -8.20 -2.27
C PHE A 659 -18.08 -8.16 -3.59
N VAL A 660 -19.11 -7.33 -3.61
CA VAL A 660 -19.95 -7.10 -4.79
C VAL A 660 -19.56 -5.77 -5.42
N TYR A 661 -19.24 -5.81 -6.71
CA TYR A 661 -18.98 -4.64 -7.52
C TYR A 661 -20.25 -3.80 -7.71
N ASP A 662 -20.08 -2.49 -7.63
CA ASP A 662 -21.01 -1.52 -8.19
C ASP A 662 -20.70 -1.36 -9.69
N SER A 663 -21.63 -0.82 -10.50
CA SER A 663 -21.38 -0.69 -11.95
C SER A 663 -21.99 0.55 -12.57
N VAL A 664 -21.28 1.13 -13.53
CA VAL A 664 -21.72 2.28 -14.36
C VAL A 664 -21.62 1.90 -15.83
N GLY A 665 -22.69 2.14 -16.59
CA GLY A 665 -22.69 1.91 -18.04
C GLY A 665 -21.82 2.92 -18.79
N TYR A 666 -21.17 2.48 -19.87
CA TYR A 666 -20.26 3.33 -20.64
C TYR A 666 -20.93 4.54 -21.30
N GLU A 667 -22.24 4.50 -21.50
CA GLU A 667 -23.01 5.64 -21.99
C GLU A 667 -22.95 6.85 -21.05
N LYS A 668 -22.57 6.65 -19.78
CA LYS A 668 -22.40 7.72 -18.78
C LYS A 668 -20.95 8.14 -18.57
N LEU A 669 -19.98 7.45 -19.19
CA LEU A 669 -18.56 7.71 -19.03
C LEU A 669 -18.05 8.54 -20.22
N HIS A 670 -17.59 9.75 -19.93
CA HIS A 670 -17.04 10.68 -20.92
C HIS A 670 -15.65 11.17 -20.48
N SER A 671 -15.14 12.21 -21.13
CA SER A 671 -13.80 12.78 -20.84
C SER A 671 -13.75 13.57 -19.51
N ASP A 672 -14.91 13.92 -18.96
CA ASP A 672 -15.07 14.55 -17.65
C ASP A 672 -14.66 13.63 -16.49
N THR A 673 -14.71 14.12 -15.25
CA THR A 673 -14.31 13.38 -14.04
C THR A 673 -15.18 12.13 -13.83
N TRP A 674 -14.54 11.00 -13.56
CA TRP A 674 -15.24 9.74 -13.25
C TRP A 674 -15.47 9.62 -11.74
N ASN A 675 -16.62 10.08 -11.29
CA ASN A 675 -17.04 9.95 -9.89
C ASN A 675 -17.69 8.58 -9.66
N LEU A 676 -16.86 7.59 -9.38
CA LEU A 676 -17.26 6.21 -9.13
C LEU A 676 -17.86 6.06 -7.73
N SER A 677 -19.10 6.50 -7.58
CA SER A 677 -19.89 6.43 -6.34
C SER A 677 -21.12 5.54 -6.53
N ASN A 678 -21.61 4.92 -5.44
CA ASN A 678 -22.81 4.08 -5.48
C ASN A 678 -24.02 4.90 -6.01
N ASN A 679 -24.97 4.26 -6.70
CA ASN A 679 -26.15 4.88 -7.31
C ASN A 679 -26.89 5.84 -6.37
N GLY A 680 -26.96 5.53 -5.06
CA GLY A 680 -27.57 6.41 -4.07
C GLY A 680 -26.84 7.74 -3.89
N VAL A 681 -25.51 7.73 -3.89
CA VAL A 681 -24.69 8.96 -3.82
C VAL A 681 -24.89 9.81 -5.08
N SER A 682 -24.91 9.19 -6.26
CA SER A 682 -25.17 9.90 -7.52
C SER A 682 -26.53 10.62 -7.49
N GLN A 683 -27.59 9.97 -7.00
CA GLN A 683 -28.92 10.59 -6.89
C GLN A 683 -28.91 11.83 -5.99
N VAL A 684 -28.24 11.76 -4.82
CA VAL A 684 -28.10 12.90 -3.92
C VAL A 684 -27.29 14.03 -4.59
N MET A 685 -26.20 13.69 -5.28
CA MET A 685 -25.36 14.67 -5.99
C MET A 685 -26.10 15.34 -7.15
N ASP A 686 -26.87 14.58 -7.94
CA ASP A 686 -27.70 15.11 -9.03
C ASP A 686 -28.74 16.10 -8.49
N LYS A 687 -29.41 15.73 -7.38
CA LYS A 687 -30.35 16.62 -6.69
C LYS A 687 -29.69 17.87 -6.14
N LEU A 688 -28.51 17.76 -5.53
CA LEU A 688 -27.72 18.93 -5.11
C LEU A 688 -27.41 19.83 -6.31
N ASN A 689 -27.02 19.26 -7.45
CA ASN A 689 -26.68 20.02 -8.63
C ASN A 689 -27.87 20.77 -9.26
N THR A 690 -29.12 20.40 -8.95
CA THR A 690 -30.31 21.16 -9.37
C THR A 690 -30.47 22.51 -8.67
N GLN A 691 -29.74 22.77 -7.60
CA GLN A 691 -29.84 24.04 -6.88
C GLN A 691 -29.41 25.22 -7.77
N PRO A 692 -30.06 26.38 -7.66
CA PRO A 692 -29.94 27.46 -8.63
C PRO A 692 -28.66 28.29 -8.50
N LEU A 693 -27.93 28.19 -7.39
CA LEU A 693 -26.72 28.96 -7.12
C LEU A 693 -25.52 28.04 -6.86
N ARG A 694 -24.32 28.60 -7.01
CA ARG A 694 -23.05 28.00 -6.61
C ARG A 694 -22.31 28.91 -5.63
N LEU A 695 -21.42 28.36 -4.80
CA LEU A 695 -20.64 29.16 -3.85
C LEU A 695 -19.87 30.31 -4.54
N LYS A 696 -19.29 30.05 -5.71
CA LYS A 696 -18.58 31.08 -6.50
C LYS A 696 -19.44 32.27 -6.93
N GLU A 697 -20.76 32.12 -6.97
CA GLU A 697 -21.66 33.19 -7.35
C GLU A 697 -21.99 34.09 -6.16
N VAL A 698 -22.18 33.46 -4.99
CA VAL A 698 -22.52 34.11 -3.71
C VAL A 698 -21.31 34.79 -3.07
N PHE A 699 -20.17 34.12 -3.09
CA PHE A 699 -18.91 34.63 -2.53
C PHE A 699 -18.04 35.17 -3.66
N SER A 700 -17.77 36.48 -3.61
CA SER A 700 -16.91 37.16 -4.60
C SER A 700 -15.46 36.70 -4.53
N LYS A 701 -15.05 36.12 -3.39
CA LYS A 701 -13.70 35.60 -3.18
C LYS A 701 -13.70 34.42 -2.21
N ILE A 702 -13.13 33.30 -2.66
CA ILE A 702 -12.76 32.13 -1.83
C ILE A 702 -11.26 31.91 -2.03
N SER A 703 -10.43 32.43 -1.12
CA SER A 703 -8.97 32.46 -1.37
C SER A 703 -8.11 32.29 -0.14
N VAL A 704 -6.90 31.77 -0.39
CA VAL A 704 -5.80 31.76 0.59
C VAL A 704 -5.34 33.18 0.95
N GLY A 705 -4.73 33.29 2.12
CA GLY A 705 -4.22 34.56 2.64
C GLY A 705 -2.83 34.92 2.14
N VAL A 706 -2.04 35.50 3.04
CA VAL A 706 -0.74 36.10 2.75
C VAL A 706 0.34 35.06 2.47
N GLN A 707 1.38 35.45 1.75
CA GLN A 707 2.62 34.67 1.57
C GLN A 707 3.81 35.57 1.86
N SER A 708 4.55 35.26 2.91
CA SER A 708 5.70 36.05 3.37
C SER A 708 6.97 35.77 2.56
N LEU A 709 7.21 34.50 2.18
CA LEU A 709 8.53 33.97 1.82
C LEU A 709 9.58 34.20 2.93
N GLY A 710 9.15 34.20 4.18
CA GLY A 710 10.02 34.29 5.34
C GLY A 710 9.27 34.21 6.66
N ASP A 711 8.50 33.14 6.85
CA ASP A 711 7.74 32.91 8.09
C ASP A 711 8.62 32.94 9.35
N ASP A 712 9.91 32.58 9.22
CA ASP A 712 10.97 32.70 10.21
C ASP A 712 11.23 34.13 10.68
N ILE A 713 11.04 35.12 9.79
CA ILE A 713 11.33 36.53 10.01
C ILE A 713 10.04 37.34 10.29
N TYR A 714 8.99 37.11 9.50
CA TYR A 714 7.77 37.92 9.51
C TYR A 714 6.75 37.50 10.58
N LEU A 715 6.79 36.25 11.07
CA LEU A 715 5.84 35.74 12.07
C LEU A 715 6.48 35.70 13.45
N LEU A 716 5.87 36.41 14.41
CA LEU A 716 6.37 36.57 15.77
C LEU A 716 5.30 36.17 16.77
N ASN A 717 5.67 35.36 17.78
CA ASN A 717 4.80 35.13 18.92
C ASN A 717 4.94 36.30 19.88
N GLY A 718 3.84 36.89 20.32
CA GLY A 718 3.91 38.06 21.19
C GLY A 718 2.55 38.60 21.59
N LYS A 719 2.55 39.83 22.13
CA LYS A 719 1.36 40.53 22.62
C LYS A 719 1.57 42.05 22.54
N PHE A 720 0.47 42.78 22.64
CA PHE A 720 0.51 44.24 22.72
C PHE A 720 0.69 44.69 24.18
N GLU A 721 1.71 45.49 24.44
CA GLU A 721 2.01 46.09 25.73
C GLU A 721 2.49 47.54 25.55
N ASN A 722 1.95 48.48 26.35
CA ASN A 722 2.39 49.89 26.37
C ASN A 722 2.49 50.54 24.96
N ASN A 723 1.45 50.37 24.13
CA ASN A 723 1.36 50.84 22.73
C ASN A 723 2.40 50.25 21.74
N HIS A 724 3.10 49.19 22.13
CA HIS A 724 4.03 48.46 21.29
C HIS A 724 3.65 46.99 21.20
N PHE A 725 4.14 46.32 20.17
CA PHE A 725 4.17 44.87 20.12
C PHE A 725 5.46 44.36 20.74
N VAL A 726 5.36 43.49 21.75
CA VAL A 726 6.50 42.77 22.34
C VAL A 726 6.38 41.31 21.93
N GLY A 727 7.37 40.79 21.23
CA GLY A 727 7.35 39.41 20.74
C GLY A 727 8.72 38.78 20.63
N PHE A 728 8.76 37.50 20.26
CA PHE A 728 9.99 36.72 20.14
C PHE A 728 10.30 36.40 18.69
N SER A 729 11.49 36.82 18.23
CA SER A 729 12.04 36.44 16.92
C SER A 729 12.84 35.16 17.05
N LYS A 730 12.42 34.12 16.33
CA LYS A 730 13.14 32.84 16.28
C LYS A 730 14.50 32.98 15.60
N GLU A 731 14.56 33.79 14.54
CA GLU A 731 15.77 33.98 13.76
C GLU A 731 16.85 34.75 14.53
N LEU A 732 16.46 35.74 15.35
CA LEU A 732 17.39 36.43 16.25
C LEU A 732 17.59 35.71 17.59
N ASN A 733 16.78 34.68 17.88
CA ASN A 733 16.70 34.01 19.17
C ASN A 733 16.57 35.01 20.35
N GLY A 734 15.64 35.96 20.23
CA GLY A 734 15.51 37.05 21.20
C GLY A 734 14.19 37.80 21.13
N GLU A 735 13.92 38.57 22.18
CA GLU A 735 12.77 39.48 22.23
C GLU A 735 12.98 40.69 21.32
N VAL A 736 11.90 41.13 20.69
CA VAL A 736 11.84 42.29 19.81
C VAL A 736 10.64 43.17 20.18
N ILE A 737 10.82 44.47 20.06
CA ILE A 737 9.78 45.48 20.29
C ILE A 737 9.53 46.18 18.96
N LEU A 738 8.28 46.14 18.49
CA LEU A 738 7.85 46.70 17.21
C LEU A 738 6.64 47.63 17.39
N GLU A 739 6.35 48.45 16.39
CA GLU A 739 5.15 49.28 16.36
C GLU A 739 3.88 48.43 16.26
N GLN A 740 2.87 48.71 17.08
CA GLN A 740 1.63 47.91 17.10
C GLN A 740 0.88 47.93 15.75
N GLU A 741 0.90 49.06 15.04
CA GLU A 741 0.15 49.25 13.79
C GLU A 741 0.72 48.42 12.62
N LEU A 742 2.01 48.06 12.71
CA LEU A 742 2.69 47.18 11.75
C LEU A 742 2.29 45.72 11.93
N MET A 743 1.77 45.35 13.11
CA MET A 743 1.55 43.97 13.51
C MET A 743 0.08 43.58 13.36
N LYS A 744 -0.18 42.50 12.61
CA LYS A 744 -1.53 41.97 12.38
C LYS A 744 -1.69 40.58 13.00
N PRO A 745 -2.78 40.29 13.73
CA PRO A 745 -2.98 38.98 14.35
C PRO A 745 -3.12 37.90 13.28
N PHE A 746 -2.39 36.80 13.42
CA PHE A 746 -2.20 35.80 12.37
C PHE A 746 -2.65 34.40 12.79
N LEU A 747 -3.56 33.81 12.01
CA LEU A 747 -4.08 32.47 12.22
C LEU A 747 -3.34 31.42 11.38
N LYS A 748 -3.08 30.28 11.99
CA LYS A 748 -2.76 29.01 11.34
C LYS A 748 -4.02 28.16 11.17
N GLY A 749 -3.90 27.10 10.37
CA GLY A 749 -5.00 26.16 10.16
C GLY A 749 -5.50 25.50 11.45
N GLU A 750 -4.62 25.29 12.44
CA GLU A 750 -4.98 24.69 13.74
C GLU A 750 -5.81 25.60 14.65
N ASP A 751 -5.78 26.91 14.38
CA ASP A 751 -6.51 27.93 15.14
C ASP A 751 -7.99 28.03 14.67
N VAL A 752 -8.32 27.46 13.51
CA VAL A 752 -9.66 27.51 12.92
C VAL A 752 -10.40 26.19 13.17
N LYS A 753 -11.46 26.23 13.97
CA LYS A 753 -12.30 25.06 14.31
C LYS A 753 -13.78 25.37 14.10
N ARG A 754 -14.59 24.35 13.87
CA ARG A 754 -16.04 24.44 13.65
C ARG A 754 -16.74 25.28 14.74
N TYR A 755 -17.31 26.42 14.35
CA TYR A 755 -17.99 27.41 15.22
C TYR A 755 -17.17 27.92 16.42
N ALA A 756 -15.87 27.63 16.49
CA ALA A 756 -15.07 28.03 17.63
C ALA A 756 -14.68 29.51 17.54
N PRO A 757 -14.47 30.19 18.68
CA PRO A 757 -13.90 31.52 18.68
C PRO A 757 -12.49 31.49 18.11
N LEU A 758 -12.13 32.53 17.36
CA LEU A 758 -10.79 32.72 16.83
C LEU A 758 -9.89 33.36 17.89
N GLY A 759 -8.61 32.97 17.88
CA GLY A 759 -7.60 33.52 18.76
C GLY A 759 -6.21 33.05 18.36
N THR A 760 -5.20 33.87 18.64
CA THR A 760 -3.81 33.58 18.31
C THR A 760 -2.87 34.42 19.18
N GLU A 761 -1.69 33.89 19.46
CA GLU A 761 -0.55 34.62 20.02
C GLU A 761 0.48 34.96 18.93
N LEU A 762 0.19 34.60 17.68
CA LEU A 762 1.06 34.80 16.53
C LEU A 762 0.64 36.04 15.76
N TYR A 763 1.61 36.85 15.39
CA TYR A 763 1.40 38.10 14.65
C TYR A 763 2.33 38.16 13.44
N ILE A 764 1.87 38.81 12.37
CA ILE A 764 2.66 39.06 11.16
C ILE A 764 3.04 40.54 11.06
N ILE A 765 4.29 40.80 10.68
CA ILE A 765 4.76 42.11 10.24
C ILE A 765 4.17 42.39 8.86
N TYR A 766 3.33 43.42 8.74
CA TYR A 766 2.57 43.72 7.51
C TYR A 766 2.91 45.13 6.95
N PRO A 767 4.01 45.28 6.18
CA PRO A 767 4.50 46.59 5.73
C PRO A 767 3.77 47.07 4.46
N HIS A 768 2.43 47.17 4.53
CA HIS A 768 1.59 47.67 3.44
C HIS A 768 0.47 48.56 3.98
N PHE A 769 -0.03 49.45 3.12
CA PHE A 769 -1.16 50.34 3.40
C PHE A 769 -2.19 50.31 2.27
N ILE A 770 -3.36 50.88 2.51
CA ILE A 770 -4.39 51.12 1.49
C ILE A 770 -4.16 52.52 0.90
N ASP A 771 -3.95 52.61 -0.41
CA ASP A 771 -3.80 53.89 -1.09
C ASP A 771 -5.16 54.61 -1.29
N GLU A 772 -5.12 55.84 -1.80
CA GLU A 772 -6.31 56.67 -2.08
C GLU A 772 -7.32 56.01 -3.04
N ASN A 773 -6.91 54.99 -3.79
CA ASN A 773 -7.75 54.23 -4.72
C ASN A 773 -8.25 52.90 -4.13
N GLY A 774 -8.04 52.66 -2.83
CA GLY A 774 -8.44 51.43 -2.16
C GLY A 774 -7.53 50.22 -2.45
N LYS A 775 -6.32 50.43 -3.00
CA LYS A 775 -5.40 49.33 -3.33
C LYS A 775 -4.36 49.14 -2.25
N THR A 776 -4.12 47.89 -1.87
CA THR A 776 -3.03 47.54 -0.98
C THR A 776 -1.68 47.65 -1.68
N LYS A 777 -0.79 48.50 -1.15
CA LYS A 777 0.57 48.73 -1.67
C LYS A 777 1.60 48.64 -0.55
N PRO A 778 2.83 48.17 -0.85
CA PRO A 778 3.92 48.32 0.11
C PRO A 778 4.19 49.81 0.33
N PHE A 779 4.61 50.16 1.55
CA PHE A 779 5.14 51.51 1.81
C PHE A 779 6.33 51.80 0.89
N GLU A 780 6.61 53.08 0.60
CA GLU A 780 7.93 53.45 0.08
C GLU A 780 8.97 53.35 1.20
N GLU A 781 10.25 53.09 0.87
CA GLU A 781 11.25 52.73 1.90
C GLU A 781 11.48 53.86 2.91
N GLU A 782 11.46 55.12 2.45
CA GLU A 782 11.60 56.29 3.33
C GLU A 782 10.39 56.47 4.26
N ASP A 783 9.19 56.26 3.74
CA ASP A 783 7.96 56.35 4.55
C ASP A 783 7.90 55.20 5.55
N PHE A 784 8.26 53.98 5.13
CA PHE A 784 8.32 52.81 6.03
C PHE A 784 9.31 53.03 7.17
N LYS A 785 10.49 53.57 6.87
CA LYS A 785 11.52 53.89 7.86
C LYS A 785 11.10 55.00 8.82
N LYS A 786 10.36 56.00 8.32
CA LYS A 786 9.88 57.13 9.10
C LYS A 786 8.72 56.74 10.02
N ASP A 787 7.75 56.01 9.50
CA ASP A 787 6.50 55.68 10.21
C ASP A 787 6.66 54.43 11.09
N PHE A 788 7.55 53.50 10.73
CA PHE A 788 7.82 52.26 11.45
C PHE A 788 9.33 52.01 11.67
N PRO A 789 10.04 52.90 12.38
CA PRO A 789 11.49 52.82 12.54
C PRO A 789 12.00 51.53 13.21
N LEU A 790 11.27 50.95 14.18
CA LEU A 790 11.63 49.70 14.85
C LEU A 790 11.42 48.50 13.91
N GLY A 791 10.28 48.44 13.23
CA GLY A 791 9.98 47.44 12.19
C GLY A 791 10.99 47.45 11.05
N TYR A 792 11.35 48.65 10.57
CA TYR A 792 12.39 48.82 9.55
C TYR A 792 13.74 48.28 10.05
N ALA A 793 14.20 48.73 11.23
CA ALA A 793 15.47 48.31 11.80
C ALA A 793 15.55 46.79 12.07
N TYR A 794 14.42 46.16 12.38
CA TYR A 794 14.33 44.70 12.50
C TYR A 794 14.51 44.01 11.14
N LEU A 795 13.71 44.39 10.13
CA LEU A 795 13.78 43.75 8.80
C LEU A 795 15.10 44.03 8.08
N GLU A 796 15.71 45.19 8.28
CA GLU A 796 16.98 45.58 7.67
C GLU A 796 18.11 44.59 7.97
N ARG A 797 18.09 43.96 9.16
CA ARG A 797 19.05 42.89 9.53
C ARG A 797 19.02 41.70 8.59
N PHE A 798 17.90 41.48 7.90
CA PHE A 798 17.69 40.38 6.97
C PHE A 798 17.66 40.82 5.50
N LYS A 799 17.97 42.09 5.22
CA LYS A 799 17.86 42.68 3.87
C LYS A 799 18.56 41.87 2.78
N PRO A 800 19.81 41.37 2.93
CA PRO A 800 20.45 40.54 1.90
C PRO A 800 19.65 39.27 1.60
N LEU A 801 19.22 38.55 2.64
CA LEU A 801 18.45 37.31 2.52
C LEU A 801 17.07 37.56 1.88
N LEU A 802 16.39 38.63 2.27
CA LEU A 802 15.10 39.00 1.70
C LEU A 802 15.21 39.38 0.21
N ILE A 803 16.26 40.12 -0.18
CA ILE A 803 16.53 40.43 -1.60
C ILE A 803 16.79 39.16 -2.40
N GLU A 804 17.64 38.26 -1.89
CA GLU A 804 17.94 36.98 -2.53
C GLU A 804 16.66 36.17 -2.77
N ARG A 805 15.81 36.04 -1.74
CA ARG A 805 14.50 35.38 -1.87
C ARG A 805 13.66 36.09 -2.95
N LYS A 806 13.58 37.42 -2.99
CA LYS A 806 12.81 38.14 -4.03
C LYS A 806 13.31 37.83 -5.45
N ILE A 807 14.61 37.76 -5.67
CA ILE A 807 15.24 37.43 -6.97
C ILE A 807 14.90 36.00 -7.36
N ASN A 808 15.10 35.03 -6.46
CA ASN A 808 14.84 33.61 -6.72
C ASN A 808 13.37 33.36 -7.11
N TYR A 809 12.44 34.10 -6.50
CA TYR A 809 11.00 34.03 -6.81
C TYR A 809 10.54 35.04 -7.88
N LYS A 810 11.46 35.71 -8.58
CA LYS A 810 11.20 36.65 -9.69
C LYS A 810 10.20 37.76 -9.33
N THR A 811 10.36 38.34 -8.14
CA THR A 811 9.55 39.47 -7.65
C THR A 811 10.37 40.73 -7.49
N ASN A 812 9.70 41.88 -7.36
CA ASN A 812 10.36 43.19 -7.33
C ASN A 812 11.31 43.33 -6.11
N PRO A 813 12.64 43.38 -6.32
CA PRO A 813 13.60 43.50 -5.23
C PRO A 813 13.66 44.91 -4.63
N LYS A 814 13.08 45.93 -5.28
CA LYS A 814 12.99 47.30 -4.74
C LYS A 814 12.31 47.31 -3.36
N TYR A 815 11.20 46.59 -3.24
CA TYR A 815 10.45 46.46 -1.99
C TYR A 815 10.87 45.19 -1.26
N TRP A 816 12.15 45.12 -0.88
CA TRP A 816 12.75 43.94 -0.26
C TRP A 816 12.05 43.50 1.04
N TYR A 817 11.51 44.44 1.81
CA TYR A 817 10.73 44.20 3.04
C TYR A 817 9.26 43.81 2.80
N SER A 818 8.76 43.89 1.57
CA SER A 818 7.36 43.55 1.29
C SER A 818 7.13 42.04 1.39
N LEU A 819 5.96 41.64 1.88
CA LEU A 819 5.43 40.29 1.70
C LEU A 819 5.41 39.90 0.21
N HIS A 820 5.67 38.63 -0.10
CA HIS A 820 5.61 38.13 -1.49
C HIS A 820 4.20 38.24 -2.09
N ARG A 821 3.18 37.88 -1.31
CA ARG A 821 1.77 38.17 -1.61
C ARG A 821 1.10 38.71 -0.37
N SER A 822 0.93 40.03 -0.31
CA SER A 822 0.24 40.73 0.79
C SER A 822 -1.26 40.43 0.82
N ARG A 823 -1.90 40.30 -0.34
CA ARG A 823 -3.37 40.32 -0.51
C ARG A 823 -3.97 41.69 -0.15
N GLU A 824 -5.25 41.84 -0.45
CA GLU A 824 -6.01 43.06 -0.15
C GLU A 824 -6.28 43.12 1.35
N ILE A 825 -5.97 44.24 2.01
CA ILE A 825 -6.22 44.46 3.45
C ILE A 825 -7.71 44.27 3.77
N ASP A 826 -8.59 44.82 2.93
CA ASP A 826 -10.04 44.72 3.09
C ASP A 826 -10.54 43.28 3.13
N MET A 827 -9.84 42.33 2.49
CA MET A 827 -10.17 40.90 2.58
C MET A 827 -10.09 40.38 4.02
N PHE A 828 -9.19 40.94 4.83
CA PHE A 828 -9.03 40.55 6.23
C PHE A 828 -9.84 41.45 7.15
N GLU A 829 -9.98 42.75 6.86
CA GLU A 829 -10.57 43.70 7.80
C GLU A 829 -12.10 43.84 7.70
N GLN A 830 -12.75 43.04 6.84
CA GLN A 830 -14.20 42.89 6.78
C GLN A 830 -14.70 41.58 7.40
N GLU A 831 -16.01 41.50 7.65
CA GLU A 831 -16.67 40.26 8.09
C GLU A 831 -16.48 39.14 7.06
N LYS A 832 -16.14 37.94 7.55
CA LYS A 832 -15.81 36.80 6.69
C LYS A 832 -16.05 35.46 7.37
N ILE A 833 -16.08 34.40 6.56
CA ILE A 833 -16.01 33.02 7.05
C ILE A 833 -14.61 32.47 6.74
N ILE A 834 -14.04 31.71 7.67
CA ILE A 834 -12.69 31.13 7.54
C ILE A 834 -12.77 29.60 7.71
N THR A 835 -11.98 28.85 6.93
CA THR A 835 -11.79 27.40 7.07
C THR A 835 -10.31 27.02 6.88
N PRO A 836 -9.79 25.95 7.52
CA PRO A 836 -8.44 25.46 7.24
C PRO A 836 -8.36 24.77 5.87
N GLU A 837 -7.18 24.77 5.24
CA GLU A 837 -6.92 24.09 3.95
C GLU A 837 -7.10 22.57 4.07
N ILE A 838 -6.75 21.98 5.21
CA ILE A 838 -6.82 20.54 5.47
C ILE A 838 -7.70 20.33 6.70
N SER A 839 -8.78 19.58 6.54
CA SER A 839 -9.81 19.45 7.56
C SER A 839 -10.41 18.06 7.62
N LEU A 840 -10.70 17.58 8.83
CA LEU A 840 -11.54 16.40 9.07
C LEU A 840 -12.92 16.90 9.50
N GLY A 841 -13.92 16.70 8.66
CA GLY A 841 -15.21 17.39 8.77
C GLY A 841 -15.17 18.82 8.21
N ALA A 842 -16.34 19.44 8.08
CA ALA A 842 -16.43 20.86 7.77
C ALA A 842 -16.08 21.69 9.02
N ASN A 843 -14.91 22.33 9.02
CA ASN A 843 -14.45 23.21 10.10
C ASN A 843 -14.45 24.65 9.62
N MET A 844 -15.54 25.36 9.84
CA MET A 844 -15.67 26.77 9.48
C MET A 844 -16.14 27.59 10.68
N THR A 845 -15.66 28.83 10.76
CA THR A 845 -16.12 29.80 11.77
C THR A 845 -16.23 31.18 11.15
N TYR A 846 -16.91 32.06 11.86
CA TYR A 846 -17.15 33.44 11.47
C TYR A 846 -16.12 34.36 12.12
N ASP A 847 -15.60 35.29 11.32
CA ASP A 847 -14.64 36.29 11.76
C ASP A 847 -15.22 37.70 11.58
N ASN A 848 -15.27 38.43 12.69
CA ASN A 848 -15.59 39.86 12.78
C ASN A 848 -14.52 40.64 13.56
N GLN A 849 -13.32 40.08 13.73
CA GLN A 849 -12.20 40.63 14.52
C GLN A 849 -10.94 40.89 13.67
N SER A 850 -11.09 40.85 12.34
CA SER A 850 -10.05 41.24 11.39
C SER A 850 -8.76 40.41 11.43
N PHE A 851 -8.87 39.09 11.65
CA PHE A 851 -7.70 38.20 11.62
C PHE A 851 -7.11 38.04 10.22
N TYR A 852 -5.78 37.97 10.16
CA TYR A 852 -4.99 37.64 8.98
C TYR A 852 -4.62 36.16 9.02
N HIS A 853 -4.30 35.56 7.88
CA HIS A 853 -3.87 34.16 7.82
C HIS A 853 -2.97 33.89 6.61
N GLY A 854 -2.29 32.74 6.64
CA GLY A 854 -1.43 32.28 5.56
C GLY A 854 -2.16 31.43 4.52
N THR A 855 -1.39 30.57 3.84
CA THR A 855 -1.91 29.64 2.81
C THR A 855 -2.66 28.44 3.36
N LYS A 856 -2.59 28.22 4.67
CA LYS A 856 -3.23 27.10 5.38
C LYS A 856 -4.66 27.36 5.81
N CYS A 857 -5.20 28.53 5.48
CA CYS A 857 -6.62 28.85 5.64
C CYS A 857 -7.17 29.49 4.36
N TYR A 858 -8.48 29.36 4.17
CA TYR A 858 -9.26 30.01 3.12
C TYR A 858 -10.29 30.94 3.75
N THR A 859 -10.45 32.10 3.14
CA THR A 859 -11.44 33.12 3.52
C THR A 859 -12.52 33.20 2.45
N PHE A 860 -13.77 33.36 2.90
CA PHE A 860 -14.96 33.56 2.08
C PHE A 860 -15.49 34.98 2.28
N ILE A 861 -15.47 35.78 1.20
CA ILE A 861 -16.03 37.13 1.15
C ILE A 861 -17.31 37.14 0.33
N LYS A 862 -18.42 37.55 0.95
CA LYS A 862 -19.74 37.57 0.32
C LYS A 862 -19.86 38.74 -0.66
N ALA A 863 -20.42 38.50 -1.83
CA ALA A 863 -20.67 39.56 -2.79
C ALA A 863 -21.79 40.50 -2.27
N PRO A 864 -21.62 41.84 -2.34
CA PRO A 864 -22.58 42.82 -1.78
C PRO A 864 -24.03 42.73 -2.30
N LYS A 865 -24.22 42.07 -3.46
CA LYS A 865 -25.54 41.86 -4.08
C LYS A 865 -26.43 40.86 -3.33
N TYR A 866 -25.84 39.93 -2.56
CA TYR A 866 -26.59 38.97 -1.74
C TYR A 866 -26.85 39.54 -0.34
N LYS A 867 -28.12 39.47 0.09
CA LYS A 867 -28.60 40.11 1.33
C LYS A 867 -28.62 39.17 2.52
N GLU A 868 -28.52 37.87 2.26
CA GLU A 868 -28.45 36.82 3.26
C GLU A 868 -27.25 37.02 4.20
N ASN A 869 -27.45 36.71 5.49
CA ASN A 869 -26.44 36.89 6.54
C ASN A 869 -25.32 35.85 6.43
N TYR A 870 -24.08 36.21 6.82
CA TYR A 870 -22.98 35.24 6.91
C TYR A 870 -23.32 34.04 7.80
N ARG A 871 -24.08 34.25 8.88
CA ARG A 871 -24.52 33.18 9.80
C ARG A 871 -25.40 32.13 9.14
N PHE A 872 -26.26 32.54 8.20
CA PHE A 872 -27.05 31.60 7.41
C PHE A 872 -26.16 30.69 6.56
N TYR A 873 -25.18 31.26 5.86
CA TYR A 873 -24.23 30.46 5.09
C TYR A 873 -23.32 29.62 5.98
N LEU A 874 -22.93 30.10 7.16
CA LEU A 874 -22.13 29.35 8.11
C LEU A 874 -22.81 28.03 8.51
N CYS A 875 -24.12 28.04 8.74
CA CYS A 875 -24.92 26.85 9.01
C CYS A 875 -24.84 25.82 7.86
N ILE A 876 -25.01 26.27 6.61
CA ILE A 876 -24.92 25.39 5.44
C ILE A 876 -23.49 24.86 5.26
N LEU A 877 -22.49 25.72 5.41
CA LEU A 877 -21.09 25.40 5.16
C LEU A 877 -20.48 24.46 6.20
N ASN A 878 -21.02 24.42 7.42
CA ASN A 878 -20.64 23.43 8.43
C ASN A 878 -21.50 22.16 8.40
N SER A 879 -22.53 22.09 7.54
CA SER A 879 -23.46 20.96 7.55
C SER A 879 -22.83 19.63 7.13
N SER A 880 -23.44 18.53 7.57
CA SER A 880 -23.15 17.17 7.10
C SER A 880 -23.32 17.04 5.58
N LEU A 881 -24.21 17.84 4.97
CA LEU A 881 -24.39 17.91 3.52
C LEU A 881 -23.17 18.51 2.80
N MET A 882 -22.58 19.58 3.34
CA MET A 882 -21.33 20.15 2.80
C MET A 882 -20.17 19.16 2.95
N TRP A 883 -20.09 18.48 4.09
CA TRP A 883 -19.10 17.45 4.31
C TRP A 883 -19.25 16.27 3.33
N PHE A 884 -20.48 15.81 3.11
CA PHE A 884 -20.80 14.79 2.11
C PHE A 884 -20.38 15.21 0.70
N PHE A 885 -20.68 16.45 0.30
CA PHE A 885 -20.26 16.96 -1.00
C PHE A 885 -18.74 16.94 -1.15
N LEU A 886 -18.01 17.42 -0.14
CA LEU A 886 -16.54 17.42 -0.17
C LEU A 886 -15.94 16.01 -0.13
N LYS A 887 -16.57 15.05 0.55
CA LYS A 887 -16.15 13.65 0.50
C LYS A 887 -16.24 13.05 -0.91
N ASN A 888 -17.23 13.49 -1.69
CA ASN A 888 -17.51 12.95 -3.02
C ASN A 888 -16.87 13.74 -4.18
N THR A 889 -16.37 14.95 -3.93
CA THR A 889 -15.78 15.82 -4.97
C THR A 889 -14.37 16.30 -4.64
N GLY A 890 -14.01 16.27 -3.36
CA GLY A 890 -12.74 16.73 -2.83
C GLY A 890 -11.65 15.68 -2.89
N TYR A 891 -10.44 16.10 -2.51
CA TYR A 891 -9.27 15.24 -2.45
C TYR A 891 -9.06 14.73 -1.02
N GLU A 892 -9.22 13.42 -0.83
CA GLU A 892 -8.95 12.74 0.44
C GLU A 892 -7.44 12.67 0.72
N LEU A 893 -7.09 12.85 1.98
CA LEU A 893 -5.76 12.75 2.57
C LEU A 893 -5.80 11.73 3.72
N ARG A 894 -4.61 11.25 4.12
CA ARG A 894 -4.45 10.19 5.12
C ARG A 894 -5.21 10.49 6.41
N GLY A 895 -5.91 9.48 6.94
CA GLY A 895 -6.68 9.59 8.17
C GLY A 895 -8.07 10.22 7.99
N GLY A 896 -8.61 10.20 6.77
CA GLY A 896 -9.94 10.73 6.45
C GLY A 896 -10.02 12.25 6.33
N TYR A 897 -8.88 12.95 6.29
CA TYR A 897 -8.82 14.40 6.10
C TYR A 897 -9.10 14.76 4.63
N PHE A 898 -9.62 15.95 4.37
CA PHE A 898 -9.88 16.44 3.01
C PHE A 898 -9.29 17.83 2.78
N ALA A 899 -8.95 18.12 1.53
CA ALA A 899 -8.44 19.43 1.11
C ALA A 899 -9.55 20.41 0.71
N PHE A 900 -9.66 21.54 1.39
CA PHE A 900 -10.67 22.59 1.21
C PHE A 900 -10.13 23.70 0.31
N LYS A 901 -9.78 23.34 -0.93
CA LYS A 901 -9.25 24.30 -1.92
C LYS A 901 -10.38 24.97 -2.70
N THR A 902 -10.11 26.16 -3.23
CA THR A 902 -11.07 26.94 -4.04
C THR A 902 -11.78 26.10 -5.09
N ASN A 903 -11.07 25.25 -5.84
CA ASN A 903 -11.64 24.41 -6.89
C ASN A 903 -12.62 23.32 -6.39
N PHE A 904 -12.54 22.93 -5.12
CA PHE A 904 -13.48 21.99 -4.49
C PHE A 904 -14.62 22.71 -3.75
N LEU A 905 -14.37 23.94 -3.28
CA LEU A 905 -15.37 24.74 -2.57
C LEU A 905 -16.33 25.45 -3.54
N GLU A 906 -15.80 26.16 -4.53
CA GLU A 906 -16.59 26.97 -5.48
C GLU A 906 -17.77 26.24 -6.18
N PRO A 907 -17.65 24.95 -6.53
CA PRO A 907 -18.74 24.20 -7.17
C PRO A 907 -19.89 23.79 -6.24
N PHE A 908 -19.79 23.99 -4.92
CA PHE A 908 -20.85 23.57 -4.00
C PHE A 908 -22.18 24.26 -4.33
N PRO A 909 -23.27 23.50 -4.55
CA PRO A 909 -24.58 24.06 -4.87
C PRO A 909 -25.27 24.68 -3.66
N LEU A 910 -25.82 25.89 -3.84
CA LEU A 910 -26.56 26.63 -2.82
C LEU A 910 -28.03 26.84 -3.20
N PRO A 911 -28.97 26.69 -2.25
CA PRO A 911 -30.36 27.00 -2.44
C PRO A 911 -30.55 28.52 -2.52
N LYS A 912 -31.61 28.94 -3.21
CA LYS A 912 -32.05 30.34 -3.20
C LYS A 912 -33.26 30.45 -2.28
N LEU A 913 -33.22 31.40 -1.33
CA LEU A 913 -34.37 31.68 -0.48
C LEU A 913 -35.48 32.35 -1.29
N GLU A 914 -36.72 31.96 -1.04
CA GLU A 914 -37.89 32.60 -1.65
C GLU A 914 -38.20 33.93 -0.94
N ARG A 915 -37.93 33.97 0.37
CA ARG A 915 -38.14 35.14 1.24
C ARG A 915 -36.97 35.24 2.22
N LEU A 916 -36.49 36.46 2.45
CA LEU A 916 -35.29 36.68 3.24
C LEU A 916 -35.48 36.23 4.71
N GLU A 917 -36.71 36.31 5.24
CA GLU A 917 -37.06 35.91 6.61
C GLU A 917 -36.88 34.40 6.88
N GLN A 918 -36.76 33.57 5.83
CA GLN A 918 -36.47 32.14 5.97
C GLN A 918 -35.09 31.87 6.61
N GLN A 919 -34.19 32.86 6.61
CA GLN A 919 -32.87 32.75 7.22
C GLN A 919 -32.88 32.90 8.74
N GLU A 920 -33.90 33.54 9.33
CA GLU A 920 -33.89 33.93 10.75
C GLU A 920 -33.68 32.74 11.70
N PRO A 921 -34.36 31.58 11.53
CA PRO A 921 -34.10 30.42 12.38
C PRO A 921 -32.65 29.91 12.28
N PHE A 922 -32.00 30.03 11.12
CA PHE A 922 -30.60 29.65 10.95
C PHE A 922 -29.67 30.62 11.66
N ILE A 923 -29.98 31.92 11.61
CA ILE A 923 -29.21 32.96 12.32
C ILE A 923 -29.28 32.72 13.82
N GLU A 924 -30.48 32.50 14.37
CA GLU A 924 -30.67 32.22 15.80
C GLU A 924 -29.85 31.00 16.26
N LYS A 925 -29.85 29.92 15.47
CA LYS A 925 -29.06 28.72 15.77
C LYS A 925 -27.57 28.94 15.62
N ALA A 926 -27.14 29.71 14.62
CA ALA A 926 -25.74 30.09 14.43
C ALA A 926 -25.22 30.92 15.62
N ASP A 927 -25.98 31.92 16.06
CA ASP A 927 -25.61 32.74 17.22
C ASP A 927 -25.56 31.91 18.50
N LEU A 928 -26.53 31.02 18.71
CA LEU A 928 -26.54 30.10 19.84
C LEU A 928 -25.28 29.20 19.84
N ILE A 929 -24.96 28.55 18.71
CA ILE A 929 -23.83 27.61 18.67
C ILE A 929 -22.48 28.33 18.78
N LEU A 930 -22.34 29.55 18.24
CA LEU A 930 -21.15 30.39 18.40
C LEU A 930 -20.96 30.78 19.87
N GLU A 931 -22.04 31.21 20.54
CA GLU A 931 -21.98 31.58 21.96
C GLU A 931 -21.70 30.37 22.87
N LEU A 932 -22.31 29.21 22.60
CA LEU A 932 -22.03 27.97 23.33
C LEU A 932 -20.55 27.54 23.19
N ASN A 933 -19.97 27.66 21.99
CA ASN A 933 -18.55 27.38 21.78
C ASN A 933 -17.64 28.36 22.51
N LYS A 934 -18.03 29.64 22.58
CA LYS A 934 -17.33 30.65 23.39
C LYS A 934 -17.37 30.32 24.88
N GLN A 935 -18.54 29.94 25.40
CA GLN A 935 -18.70 29.51 26.79
C GLN A 935 -17.87 28.25 27.08
N LEU A 936 -17.84 27.29 26.16
CA LEU A 936 -17.02 26.08 26.26
C LEU A 936 -15.53 26.41 26.35
N GLN A 937 -15.03 27.30 25.49
CA GLN A 937 -13.63 27.73 25.52
C GLN A 937 -13.30 28.43 26.85
N ASN A 938 -14.16 29.33 27.31
CA ASN A 938 -13.97 30.04 28.57
C ASN A 938 -13.97 29.10 29.77
N ALA A 939 -14.93 28.18 29.86
CA ALA A 939 -15.01 27.19 30.94
C ALA A 939 -13.73 26.34 31.02
N LYS A 940 -13.23 25.87 29.86
CA LYS A 940 -11.96 25.16 29.78
C LYS A 940 -10.78 26.02 30.22
N GLN A 941 -10.67 27.24 29.69
CA GLN A 941 -9.54 28.11 30.00
C GLN A 941 -9.52 28.49 31.49
N ASN A 942 -10.69 28.71 32.10
CA ASN A 942 -10.80 28.97 33.53
C ASN A 942 -10.24 27.82 34.36
N PHE A 943 -10.67 26.58 34.08
CA PHE A 943 -10.13 25.40 34.76
C PHE A 943 -8.61 25.25 34.55
N LEU A 944 -8.13 25.45 33.32
CA LEU A 944 -6.69 25.35 33.03
C LEU A 944 -5.87 26.44 33.73
N ASN A 945 -6.41 27.64 33.90
CA ASN A 945 -5.77 28.73 34.64
C ASN A 945 -5.65 28.39 36.12
N GLU A 946 -6.65 27.74 36.72
CA GLU A 946 -6.62 27.28 38.12
C GLU A 946 -5.50 26.27 38.39
N LEU A 947 -5.07 25.50 37.37
CA LEU A 947 -3.94 24.58 37.49
C LEU A 947 -2.61 25.30 37.78
N ARG A 948 -2.49 26.58 37.38
CA ARG A 948 -1.30 27.44 37.55
C ARG A 948 -0.01 26.77 37.03
N LEU A 949 -0.10 26.09 35.89
CA LEU A 949 1.04 25.40 35.27
C LEU A 949 1.78 26.36 34.33
N GLU A 950 3.11 26.36 34.35
CA GLU A 950 3.90 27.09 33.32
C GLU A 950 3.65 26.53 31.92
N LYS A 951 3.43 25.22 31.82
CA LYS A 951 3.05 24.54 30.58
C LYS A 951 2.08 23.41 30.85
N THR A 952 0.88 23.50 30.29
CA THR A 952 -0.17 22.50 30.45
C THR A 952 0.02 21.31 29.51
N PRO A 953 0.20 20.07 30.01
CA PRO A 953 0.26 18.85 29.19
C PRO A 953 -1.01 18.63 28.36
N LYS A 954 -0.87 18.03 27.17
CA LYS A 954 -2.00 17.76 26.26
C LYS A 954 -3.15 16.97 26.89
N LYS A 955 -2.87 16.03 27.79
CA LYS A 955 -3.92 15.28 28.51
C LYS A 955 -4.75 16.19 29.42
N LEU A 956 -4.11 17.11 30.15
CA LEU A 956 -4.82 18.05 31.03
C LEU A 956 -5.61 19.10 30.24
N GLN A 957 -5.22 19.42 28.99
CA GLN A 957 -6.03 20.26 28.10
C GLN A 957 -7.38 19.62 27.70
N LYS A 958 -7.50 18.29 27.88
CA LYS A 958 -8.71 17.50 27.68
C LYS A 958 -9.16 16.84 28.99
N PHE A 959 -9.09 17.59 30.09
CA PHE A 959 -9.40 17.08 31.43
C PHE A 959 -10.79 16.44 31.51
N GLU A 960 -11.74 16.88 30.68
CA GLU A 960 -13.09 16.33 30.64
C GLU A 960 -13.17 14.88 30.14
N GLU A 961 -12.12 14.40 29.46
CA GLU A 961 -11.98 13.01 29.01
C GLU A 961 -11.31 12.11 30.07
N LEU A 962 -10.82 12.69 31.18
CA LEU A 962 -10.10 11.97 32.22
C LEU A 962 -11.01 11.56 33.38
N GLU A 963 -10.68 10.45 34.00
CA GLU A 963 -11.18 10.12 35.34
C GLU A 963 -10.35 10.84 36.41
N PHE A 964 -10.95 11.13 37.57
CA PHE A 964 -10.32 11.98 38.60
C PHE A 964 -8.93 11.48 39.04
N GLU A 965 -8.76 10.16 39.18
CA GLU A 965 -7.47 9.55 39.54
C GLU A 965 -6.39 9.76 38.45
N GLU A 966 -6.78 9.75 37.18
CA GLU A 966 -5.87 10.04 36.08
C GLU A 966 -5.50 11.53 36.03
N PHE A 967 -6.46 12.41 36.29
CA PHE A 967 -6.21 13.84 36.45
C PHE A 967 -5.18 14.10 37.56
N VAL A 968 -5.39 13.54 38.76
CA VAL A 968 -4.46 13.71 39.89
C VAL A 968 -3.05 13.24 39.51
N LYS A 969 -2.94 12.08 38.85
CA LYS A 969 -1.66 11.54 38.41
C LYS A 969 -0.94 12.44 37.40
N GLU A 970 -1.64 12.95 36.41
CA GLU A 970 -1.05 13.83 35.39
C GLU A 970 -0.72 15.22 35.97
N TYR A 971 -1.57 15.76 36.85
CA TYR A 971 -1.35 17.06 37.49
C TYR A 971 -0.17 17.03 38.48
N THR A 972 -0.10 16.03 39.35
CA THR A 972 1.02 15.86 40.31
C THR A 972 2.35 15.69 39.59
N LYS A 973 2.37 14.93 38.47
CA LYS A 973 3.53 14.82 37.59
C LYS A 973 3.92 16.16 36.97
N ALA A 974 2.94 16.94 36.47
CA ALA A 974 3.21 18.25 35.86
C ALA A 974 3.75 19.28 36.87
N LYS A 975 3.21 19.29 38.10
CA LYS A 975 3.69 20.14 39.20
C LYS A 975 4.93 19.61 39.93
N LYS A 976 5.37 18.38 39.64
CA LYS A 976 6.42 17.66 40.37
C LYS A 976 6.14 17.57 41.88
N LEU A 977 4.87 17.39 42.25
CA LEU A 977 4.45 17.24 43.65
C LEU A 977 4.93 15.90 44.20
N LYS A 978 5.36 15.92 45.45
CA LYS A 978 5.64 14.72 46.25
C LYS A 978 4.90 14.87 47.57
N PHE A 979 4.06 13.90 47.89
CA PHE A 979 3.36 13.85 49.17
C PHE A 979 4.27 13.19 50.21
N ALA A 980 4.32 13.76 51.41
CA ALA A 980 5.09 13.25 52.55
C ALA A 980 4.46 11.98 53.13
N ASP A 981 3.13 11.87 53.08
CA ASP A 981 2.38 10.69 53.50
C ASP A 981 1.03 10.54 52.76
N LYS A 982 0.31 9.45 53.07
CA LYS A 982 -1.02 9.15 52.48
C LYS A 982 -2.12 10.11 52.92
N LEU A 983 -1.96 10.80 54.05
CA LEU A 983 -2.95 11.74 54.56
C LEU A 983 -2.89 13.05 53.77
N GLU A 984 -1.68 13.53 53.48
CA GLU A 984 -1.44 14.69 52.63
C GLU A 984 -1.96 14.47 51.20
N GLU A 985 -1.68 13.29 50.61
CA GLU A 985 -2.23 12.91 49.30
C GLU A 985 -3.77 12.90 49.32
N ARG A 986 -4.38 12.35 50.37
CA ARG A 986 -5.84 12.30 50.50
C ARG A 986 -6.46 13.68 50.65
N ASN A 987 -5.85 14.57 51.42
CA ASN A 987 -6.33 15.94 51.59
C ASN A 987 -6.25 16.70 50.25
N PHE A 988 -5.13 16.59 49.54
CA PHE A 988 -4.97 17.15 48.19
C PHE A 988 -6.08 16.65 47.23
N LYS A 989 -6.36 15.35 47.23
CA LYS A 989 -7.44 14.78 46.41
C LYS A 989 -8.81 15.36 46.78
N ASN A 990 -9.11 15.50 48.06
CA ASN A 990 -10.39 16.07 48.50
C ASN A 990 -10.55 17.54 48.06
N ASP A 991 -9.47 18.32 48.10
CA ASP A 991 -9.50 19.75 47.71
C ASP A 991 -9.79 19.94 46.21
N TRP A 992 -9.32 19.03 45.36
CA TRP A 992 -9.48 19.11 43.91
C TRP A 992 -10.72 18.40 43.36
N LEU A 993 -11.25 17.39 44.06
CA LEU A 993 -12.33 16.55 43.54
C LEU A 993 -13.56 17.35 43.15
N ALA A 994 -14.04 18.22 44.05
CA ALA A 994 -15.24 19.01 43.80
C ALA A 994 -15.07 19.98 42.62
N LEU A 995 -13.90 20.64 42.53
CA LEU A 995 -13.60 21.56 41.43
C LEU A 995 -13.56 20.80 40.10
N PHE A 996 -12.78 19.72 40.03
CA PHE A 996 -12.63 18.90 38.82
C PHE A 996 -13.97 18.36 38.32
N GLU A 997 -14.78 17.76 39.20
CA GLU A 997 -16.06 17.17 38.78
C GLU A 997 -17.07 18.23 38.34
N ASN A 998 -17.09 19.40 38.99
CA ASN A 998 -17.98 20.50 38.61
C ASN A 998 -17.60 21.08 37.23
N ASP A 999 -16.33 21.37 37.00
CA ASP A 999 -15.86 21.89 35.71
C ASP A 999 -15.98 20.84 34.59
N LYS A 1000 -15.70 19.56 34.89
CA LYS A 1000 -15.89 18.45 33.95
C LYS A 1000 -17.36 18.37 33.53
N LYS A 1001 -18.27 18.40 34.50
CA LYS A 1001 -19.71 18.38 34.24
C LYS A 1001 -20.16 19.58 33.40
N ALA A 1002 -19.74 20.80 33.75
CA ALA A 1002 -20.10 22.01 32.99
C ALA A 1002 -19.62 21.95 31.53
N VAL A 1003 -18.38 21.48 31.30
CA VAL A 1003 -17.83 21.28 29.96
C VAL A 1003 -18.61 20.21 29.18
N LEU A 1004 -18.98 19.10 29.81
CA LEU A 1004 -19.76 18.03 29.17
C LEU A 1004 -21.19 18.47 28.82
N GLU A 1005 -21.83 19.26 29.69
CA GLU A 1005 -23.16 19.85 29.42
C GLU A 1005 -23.13 20.80 28.22
N LEU A 1006 -22.13 21.67 28.14
CA LEU A 1006 -21.93 22.57 26.99
C LEU A 1006 -21.69 21.79 25.70
N LYS A 1007 -20.84 20.76 25.73
CA LYS A 1007 -20.62 19.87 24.57
C LYS A 1007 -21.91 19.20 24.11
N ALA A 1008 -22.75 18.73 25.03
CA ALA A 1008 -24.02 18.10 24.71
C ALA A 1008 -25.01 19.10 24.06
N GLN A 1009 -25.07 20.33 24.56
CA GLN A 1009 -25.89 21.40 23.96
C GLN A 1009 -25.40 21.75 22.55
N ILE A 1010 -24.09 21.92 22.35
CA ILE A 1010 -23.49 22.17 21.04
C ILE A 1010 -23.85 21.05 20.06
N ALA A 1011 -23.65 19.79 20.44
CA ALA A 1011 -23.97 18.64 19.59
C ALA A 1011 -25.46 18.57 19.23
N LYS A 1012 -26.35 18.93 20.16
CA LYS A 1012 -27.79 19.01 19.92
C LYS A 1012 -28.12 20.11 18.91
N THR A 1013 -27.61 21.33 19.13
CA THR A 1013 -27.84 22.47 18.23
C THR A 1013 -27.29 22.20 16.83
N ASP A 1014 -26.13 21.53 16.73
CA ASP A 1014 -25.52 21.16 15.47
C ASP A 1014 -26.39 20.18 14.66
N LYS A 1015 -26.97 19.17 15.31
CA LYS A 1015 -27.95 18.25 14.68
C LYS A 1015 -29.25 18.94 14.25
N GLU A 1016 -29.71 19.91 15.03
CA GLU A 1016 -30.87 20.73 14.66
C GLU A 1016 -30.57 21.57 13.40
N ILE A 1017 -29.38 22.15 13.30
CA ILE A 1017 -28.91 22.87 12.10
C ILE A 1017 -28.88 21.93 10.89
N ASP A 1018 -28.30 20.73 11.02
CA ASP A 1018 -28.28 19.75 9.92
C ASP A 1018 -29.69 19.39 9.44
N SER A 1019 -30.62 19.15 10.37
CA SER A 1019 -32.02 18.87 10.05
C SER A 1019 -32.67 20.02 9.28
N MET A 1020 -32.38 21.27 9.66
CA MET A 1020 -32.86 22.46 8.97
C MET A 1020 -32.26 22.60 7.57
N VAL A 1021 -30.97 22.27 7.40
CA VAL A 1021 -30.30 22.25 6.09
C VAL A 1021 -30.91 21.16 5.20
N TYR A 1022 -31.16 19.96 5.71
CA TYR A 1022 -31.79 18.90 4.93
C TYR A 1022 -33.18 19.29 4.42
N ALA A 1023 -33.99 19.94 5.29
CA ALA A 1023 -35.29 20.47 4.90
C ALA A 1023 -35.17 21.56 3.82
N LEU A 1024 -34.17 22.44 3.92
CA LEU A 1024 -33.90 23.48 2.93
C LEU A 1024 -33.58 22.90 1.54
N TYR A 1025 -32.86 21.78 1.49
CA TYR A 1025 -32.57 21.04 0.25
C TYR A 1025 -33.65 20.01 -0.14
N ARG A 1026 -34.75 19.94 0.63
CA ARG A 1026 -35.90 19.03 0.43
C ARG A 1026 -35.47 17.56 0.35
N LEU A 1027 -34.52 17.16 1.19
CA LEU A 1027 -34.00 15.78 1.23
C LEU A 1027 -34.99 14.83 1.91
N THR A 1028 -35.07 13.61 1.39
CA THR A 1028 -35.87 12.50 1.93
C THR A 1028 -35.08 11.73 2.98
N GLU A 1029 -35.75 10.94 3.83
CA GLU A 1029 -35.08 10.13 4.87
C GLU A 1029 -34.02 9.18 4.30
N ASN A 1030 -34.27 8.58 3.13
CA ASN A 1030 -33.30 7.72 2.45
C ASN A 1030 -32.05 8.50 2.00
N GLU A 1031 -32.23 9.71 1.44
CA GLU A 1031 -31.11 10.56 1.02
C GLU A 1031 -30.31 11.05 2.23
N ILE A 1032 -30.98 11.39 3.33
CA ILE A 1032 -30.33 11.76 4.60
C ILE A 1032 -29.51 10.58 5.14
N GLY A 1033 -30.07 9.37 5.13
CA GLY A 1033 -29.33 8.16 5.49
C GLY A 1033 -28.09 7.93 4.63
N ILE A 1034 -28.12 8.26 3.33
CA ILE A 1034 -26.94 8.19 2.46
C ILE A 1034 -25.90 9.24 2.88
N ILE A 1035 -26.31 10.45 3.23
CA ILE A 1035 -25.42 11.54 3.64
C ILE A 1035 -24.72 11.23 4.96
N GLU A 1036 -25.45 10.67 5.94
CA GLU A 1036 -24.92 10.42 7.28
C GLU A 1036 -24.08 9.15 7.39
N ASN A 1037 -24.22 8.21 6.45
CA ASN A 1037 -23.47 6.94 6.43
C ASN A 1037 -22.19 6.98 5.57
N VAL A 1038 -21.88 8.11 4.92
CA VAL A 1038 -20.68 8.31 4.10
C VAL A 1038 -19.62 9.08 4.88
#